data_AF-A0A415PV52-F1
#
_entry.id   AF-A0A415PV52-F1
#
_cell.length_a   1.000
_cell.length_b   1.000
_cell.length_c   1.000
_cell.angle_alpha   90.00
_cell.angle_beta   90.00
_cell.angle_gamma   90.00
#
_symmetry.space_group_name_H-M   'P 1'
#
loop_
_entity.id
_entity.type
_entity.pdbx_description
1 polymer ?
#
loop_
_entity_poly.entity_id
_entity_poly.type
_entity_poly.pdbx_seq_one_letter_code
_entity_poly.pdbx_strand_id
1 'polypeptide(L)'
;MITERLKIWILLLVVAGCGTGTALAQKMVKVSGTVYNIAENRKVPFSDVTVDVYAAKTVAVGEDMKKILDSNDQEKTLLLDQEGKTTTDENGYYEILVPDNGALIFKVGLSPSVLKEVRHQMKIDVSIDEGVMLESVTVTAMRLVLKPEPKAPKMIGNMLIPYNTFKLPPYFGNRFSRLIIQPYVLDCETNDTVTFARPSVYDGKEYALTQERKMGYDMDRDPLRPYIKAEALTTRAMNLDWTDTIIVPDPNRNYSCFAIVNLEDYSASNSRTYQINTCQTKRPMKFLQYNLFSEQMDPLQHKERAQIEKRNTSDKIQLSFLINSDQLTDTPENKQSLAMLRNKLKEIAESPGTVLKEFHVIGTASPDGHYNSNLNLAERRVRKIEQEITSALPRYILERVYRNPHAEVASWEEVVKLLERDGKSTEAGKVKEILAKNKGIEAQGRALKQLDWYPTVIVPYLDELRVVNYNCLYEIYREPNDEEVMAQYREKGLKGSYTRYEYWKLFQLITDEKELEALYRRAYEESLEQKHPWALAGNNLAASYLERDTVDTSILEPLIDLSIHSTDYSRMNADGSRTEIVNRLEVVTNQLCMYIKKGDFEHASVLVKILPEDSKFDLLKAYTWALGGYFQGGTTPEEKERAHKTFETIKASSPQNEVVMYMALDNRAGNAAAKASLAKLPQDSALTWYFKATLSAREGEIEFMNTVIALSECFKRDKSFVATAQNDGEFNEDIIQAAMDMSNL
;
A
#
# COMPACT_ATOMS: atom_id res chain seq x y z
N MET A 1 -28.27 61.88 107.60
CA MET A 1 -26.90 62.19 108.01
C MET A 1 -26.00 60.95 107.92
N ILE A 2 -25.21 60.80 106.86
CA ILE A 2 -25.48 61.42 105.56
C ILE A 2 -25.36 60.32 104.48
N THR A 3 -25.68 59.05 104.75
CA THR A 3 -26.99 58.35 104.62
C THR A 3 -27.78 58.62 103.33
N GLU A 4 -28.14 57.50 102.68
CA GLU A 4 -29.31 57.28 101.81
C GLU A 4 -29.24 57.91 100.41
N ARG A 5 -29.40 57.22 99.26
CA ARG A 5 -30.06 55.97 98.82
C ARG A 5 -29.48 55.70 97.41
N LEU A 6 -29.04 54.52 96.96
CA LEU A 6 -29.69 53.21 96.80
C LEU A 6 -31.06 53.23 96.07
N LYS A 7 -31.02 52.74 94.82
CA LYS A 7 -32.09 52.10 94.01
C LYS A 7 -33.26 53.00 93.58
N ILE A 8 -33.59 52.96 92.28
CA ILE A 8 -34.84 52.36 91.76
C ILE A 8 -34.93 52.50 90.21
N TRP A 9 -34.89 51.34 89.54
CA TRP A 9 -35.69 50.92 88.37
C TRP A 9 -35.31 51.25 86.92
N ILE A 10 -35.05 50.17 86.20
CA ILE A 10 -35.51 49.88 84.83
C ILE A 10 -37.04 50.01 84.80
N LEU A 11 -37.60 51.03 84.13
CA LEU A 11 -38.87 51.01 83.38
C LEU A 11 -39.21 52.44 82.93
N LEU A 12 -38.90 52.81 81.68
CA LEU A 12 -39.84 53.47 80.77
C LEU A 12 -39.19 53.72 79.42
N LEU A 13 -39.57 52.83 78.53
CA LEU A 13 -39.48 52.84 77.08
C LEU A 13 -40.30 54.03 76.52
N VAL A 14 -39.82 54.58 75.39
CA VAL A 14 -40.55 55.36 74.36
C VAL A 14 -40.65 56.89 74.51
N VAL A 15 -40.21 57.57 73.44
CA VAL A 15 -40.35 58.99 73.02
C VAL A 15 -39.46 60.03 73.71
N ALA A 16 -38.29 60.32 73.10
CA ALA A 16 -38.01 61.61 72.47
C ALA A 16 -36.55 61.66 71.98
N GLY A 17 -36.35 61.81 70.66
CA GLY A 17 -35.09 62.27 70.09
C GLY A 17 -34.27 61.26 69.29
N CYS A 18 -34.89 60.54 68.35
CA CYS A 18 -34.16 60.15 67.14
C CYS A 18 -33.73 61.42 66.40
N GLY A 19 -32.50 61.89 66.64
CA GLY A 19 -31.83 62.87 65.81
C GLY A 19 -31.15 62.15 64.65
N THR A 20 -31.90 61.96 63.56
CA THR A 20 -31.35 61.62 62.25
C THR A 20 -30.30 62.65 61.88
N GLY A 21 -29.04 62.22 61.70
CA GLY A 21 -28.06 63.00 60.97
C GLY A 21 -28.53 63.12 59.52
N THR A 22 -29.19 64.23 59.21
CA THR A 22 -29.61 64.56 57.86
C THR A 22 -28.37 64.84 57.02
N ALA A 23 -28.19 64.05 55.97
CA ALA A 23 -27.30 64.37 54.87
C ALA A 23 -27.69 65.74 54.32
N LEU A 24 -26.80 66.72 54.44
CA LEU A 24 -26.89 67.96 53.66
C LEU A 24 -26.74 67.55 52.19
N ALA A 25 -27.83 67.63 51.43
CA ALA A 25 -27.79 67.41 49.99
C ALA A 25 -26.80 68.41 49.36
N GLN A 26 -25.69 67.89 48.80
CA GLN A 26 -24.73 68.70 48.07
C GLN A 26 -25.44 69.39 46.90
N LYS A 27 -25.28 70.71 46.78
CA LYS A 27 -25.85 71.49 45.67
C LYS A 27 -25.16 71.06 44.37
N MET A 28 -25.91 70.40 43.49
CA MET A 28 -25.45 70.02 42.16
C MET A 28 -25.51 71.22 41.23
N VAL A 29 -24.48 71.37 40.40
CA VAL A 29 -24.33 72.45 39.42
C VAL A 29 -24.05 71.84 38.06
N LYS A 30 -24.69 72.40 37.02
CA LYS A 30 -24.44 72.01 35.63
C LYS A 30 -23.24 72.80 35.12
N VAL A 31 -22.15 72.10 34.82
CA VAL A 31 -20.90 72.69 34.32
C VAL A 31 -20.74 72.31 32.86
N SER A 32 -20.42 73.28 32.01
CA SER A 32 -20.11 73.05 30.60
C SER A 32 -18.75 73.63 30.22
N GLY A 33 -18.26 73.28 29.04
CA GLY A 33 -16.99 73.81 28.56
C GLY A 33 -16.53 73.14 27.29
N THR A 34 -15.42 73.62 26.75
CA THR A 34 -14.77 73.02 25.58
C THR A 34 -13.38 72.52 25.95
N VAL A 35 -13.07 71.29 25.55
CA VAL A 35 -11.74 70.70 25.68
C VAL A 35 -10.96 70.95 24.39
N TYR A 36 -9.78 71.55 24.53
CA TYR A 36 -8.89 71.90 23.44
C TYR A 36 -7.66 71.01 23.42
N ASN A 37 -7.31 70.47 22.25
CA ASN A 37 -6.00 69.90 21.99
C ASN A 37 -5.00 71.04 21.78
N ILE A 38 -3.84 70.95 22.44
CA ILE A 38 -2.73 71.90 22.31
C ILE A 38 -1.45 71.28 21.73
N ALA A 39 -1.52 70.04 21.24
CA ALA A 39 -0.44 69.41 20.52
C ALA A 39 -0.01 70.28 19.31
N GLU A 40 1.28 70.22 18.95
CA GLU A 40 1.87 70.97 17.83
C GLU A 40 1.71 72.51 17.89
N ASN A 41 1.60 73.11 19.09
CA ASN A 41 1.42 74.55 19.31
C ASN A 41 0.13 75.15 18.67
N ARG A 42 -0.89 74.33 18.40
CA ARG A 42 -2.19 74.80 17.89
C ARG A 42 -3.28 74.52 18.93
N LYS A 43 -4.05 75.53 19.32
CA LYS A 43 -5.21 75.37 20.22
C LYS A 43 -6.47 75.14 19.38
N VAL A 44 -6.84 73.89 19.19
CA VAL A 44 -8.05 73.47 18.45
C VAL A 44 -8.95 72.62 19.35
N PRO A 45 -10.29 72.69 19.25
CA PRO A 45 -11.15 71.77 20.00
C PRO A 45 -10.86 70.31 19.64
N PHE A 46 -10.99 69.38 20.58
CA PHE A 46 -10.88 67.94 20.29
C PHE A 46 -12.03 67.50 19.37
N SER A 47 -11.72 67.23 18.09
CA SER A 47 -12.67 66.71 17.10
C SER A 47 -12.42 65.25 16.72
N ASP A 48 -11.17 64.81 16.79
CA ASP A 48 -10.73 63.54 16.18
C ASP A 48 -10.79 62.36 17.16
N VAL A 49 -10.80 62.64 18.46
CA VAL A 49 -10.83 61.66 19.55
C VAL A 49 -11.79 62.15 20.65
N THR A 50 -12.62 61.25 21.16
CA THR A 50 -13.56 61.54 22.26
C THR A 50 -12.84 61.70 23.58
N VAL A 51 -13.10 62.77 24.32
CA VAL A 51 -12.59 62.98 25.67
C VAL A 51 -13.61 62.50 26.69
N ASP A 52 -13.19 61.61 27.59
CA ASP A 52 -13.99 61.16 28.72
C ASP A 52 -13.90 62.17 29.87
N VAL A 53 -15.06 62.62 30.38
CA VAL A 53 -15.17 63.57 31.49
C VAL A 53 -15.90 62.92 32.66
N TYR A 54 -15.20 62.80 33.79
CA TYR A 54 -15.70 62.19 35.02
C TYR A 54 -15.96 63.23 36.10
N ALA A 55 -17.10 63.16 36.76
CA ALA A 55 -17.47 63.99 37.90
C ALA A 55 -17.18 63.27 39.23
N ALA A 56 -16.39 63.91 40.09
CA ALA A 56 -16.09 63.46 41.43
C ALA A 56 -16.80 64.34 42.48
N LYS A 57 -17.40 63.72 43.49
CA LYS A 57 -18.16 64.41 44.55
C LYS A 57 -17.29 65.29 45.46
N THR A 58 -16.00 64.99 45.57
CA THR A 58 -15.00 65.78 46.30
C THR A 58 -13.67 65.76 45.54
N VAL A 59 -12.81 66.75 45.83
CA VAL A 59 -11.47 66.83 45.20
C VAL A 59 -10.60 65.62 45.55
N ALA A 60 -10.66 65.13 46.78
CA ALA A 60 -9.90 63.94 47.22
C ALA A 60 -10.30 62.67 46.44
N VAL A 61 -11.60 62.46 46.21
CA VAL A 61 -12.09 61.35 45.35
C VAL A 61 -11.61 61.55 43.92
N GLY A 62 -11.60 62.79 43.43
CA GLY A 62 -11.08 63.08 42.09
C GLY A 62 -9.60 62.76 41.92
N GLU A 63 -8.76 63.00 42.92
CA GLU A 63 -7.34 62.64 42.89
C GLU A 63 -7.11 61.12 42.88
N ASP A 64 -7.92 60.36 43.61
CA ASP A 64 -7.87 58.89 43.60
C ASP A 64 -8.36 58.32 42.26
N MET A 65 -9.44 58.87 41.70
CA MET A 65 -9.92 58.52 40.35
C MET A 65 -8.87 58.84 39.29
N LYS A 66 -8.18 59.99 39.40
CA LYS A 66 -7.10 60.39 38.52
C LYS A 66 -5.97 59.34 38.49
N LYS A 67 -5.53 58.87 39.66
CA LYS A 67 -4.48 57.83 39.76
C LYS A 67 -4.89 56.52 39.10
N ILE A 68 -6.16 56.13 39.24
CA ILE A 68 -6.70 54.92 38.58
C ILE A 68 -6.72 55.11 37.07
N LEU A 69 -7.25 56.24 36.58
CA LEU A 69 -7.32 56.56 35.14
C LEU A 69 -5.94 56.72 34.49
N ASP A 70 -4.94 57.19 35.23
CA ASP A 70 -3.56 57.31 34.75
C ASP A 70 -2.79 55.98 34.77
N SER A 71 -3.25 54.99 35.55
CA SER A 71 -2.63 53.66 35.58
C SER A 71 -2.90 52.84 34.30
N ASN A 72 -3.87 53.27 33.48
CA ASN A 72 -4.32 52.57 32.25
C ASN A 72 -4.69 51.08 32.45
N ASP A 73 -4.99 50.68 33.70
CA ASP A 73 -5.42 49.35 34.09
C ASP A 73 -6.93 49.19 33.82
N GLN A 74 -7.28 48.38 32.81
CA GLN A 74 -8.67 48.25 32.32
C GLN A 74 -9.62 47.70 33.39
N GLU A 75 -9.16 46.75 34.22
CA GLU A 75 -10.00 46.16 35.29
C GLU A 75 -10.32 47.17 36.39
N LYS A 76 -9.36 48.03 36.76
CA LYS A 76 -9.59 49.07 37.79
C LYS A 76 -10.44 50.22 37.28
N THR A 77 -10.37 50.52 35.99
CA THR A 77 -11.18 51.58 35.36
C THR A 77 -12.66 51.20 35.28
N LEU A 78 -12.96 49.90 35.12
CA LEU A 78 -14.31 49.34 35.17
C LEU A 78 -15.00 49.48 36.54
N LEU A 79 -14.23 49.69 37.62
CA LEU A 79 -14.74 49.87 38.98
C LEU A 79 -15.17 51.31 39.29
N LEU A 80 -14.94 52.26 38.38
CA LEU A 80 -15.35 53.65 38.55
C LEU A 80 -16.84 53.82 38.28
N ASP A 81 -17.52 54.61 39.11
CA ASP A 81 -18.96 54.92 39.00
C ASP A 81 -19.28 55.59 37.65
N GLN A 82 -20.06 54.91 36.81
CA GLN A 82 -20.41 55.38 35.47
C GLN A 82 -21.55 56.41 35.46
N GLU A 83 -22.28 56.58 36.57
CA GLU A 83 -23.40 57.54 36.64
C GLU A 83 -22.92 59.01 36.62
N GLY A 84 -21.62 59.24 36.86
CA GLY A 84 -20.97 60.55 36.81
C GLY A 84 -20.06 60.77 35.60
N LYS A 85 -20.26 60.07 34.48
CA LYS A 85 -19.43 60.18 33.27
C LYS A 85 -20.19 60.82 32.10
N THR A 86 -19.54 61.71 31.36
CA THR A 86 -19.97 62.17 30.04
C THR A 86 -18.80 62.17 29.04
N THR A 87 -19.07 62.34 27.76
CA THR A 87 -18.06 62.46 26.70
C THR A 87 -18.23 63.78 25.96
N THR A 88 -17.15 64.29 25.37
CA THR A 88 -17.24 65.45 24.47
C THR A 88 -17.95 65.12 23.16
N ASP A 89 -18.60 66.11 22.56
CA ASP A 89 -19.10 66.05 21.18
C ASP A 89 -17.98 66.29 20.14
N GLU A 90 -18.33 66.28 18.85
CA GLU A 90 -17.41 66.49 17.71
C GLU A 90 -16.71 67.86 17.71
N ASN A 91 -17.16 68.81 18.54
CA ASN A 91 -16.55 70.13 18.70
C ASN A 91 -15.83 70.27 20.05
N GLY A 92 -15.54 69.16 20.73
CA GLY A 92 -14.88 69.13 22.04
C GLY A 92 -15.74 69.69 23.18
N TYR A 93 -17.04 69.93 22.96
CA TYR A 93 -17.94 70.50 23.98
C TYR A 93 -18.50 69.41 24.89
N TYR A 94 -18.60 69.70 26.18
CA TYR A 94 -19.18 68.81 27.16
C TYR A 94 -20.13 69.56 28.11
N GLU A 95 -21.04 68.80 28.72
CA GLU A 95 -21.92 69.28 29.76
C GLU A 95 -22.20 68.17 30.79
N ILE A 96 -21.99 68.46 32.08
CA ILE A 96 -22.10 67.46 33.16
C ILE A 96 -22.64 68.08 34.46
N LEU A 97 -23.36 67.28 35.24
CA LEU A 97 -23.84 67.65 36.58
C LEU A 97 -22.82 67.19 37.64
N VAL A 98 -22.30 68.13 38.42
CA VAL A 98 -21.27 67.88 39.44
C VAL A 98 -21.55 68.73 40.69
N PRO A 99 -21.22 68.30 41.91
CA PRO A 99 -21.33 69.15 43.09
C PRO A 99 -20.52 70.45 42.95
N ASP A 100 -21.04 71.53 43.53
CA ASP A 100 -20.46 72.88 43.47
C ASP A 100 -19.01 72.97 44.02
N ASN A 101 -18.64 72.03 44.91
CA ASN A 101 -17.31 71.83 45.49
C ASN A 101 -16.62 70.53 45.02
N GLY A 102 -17.10 69.93 43.93
CA GLY A 102 -16.54 68.72 43.33
C GLY A 102 -15.36 68.98 42.39
N ALA A 103 -14.95 67.93 41.68
CA ALA A 103 -13.89 68.00 40.68
C ALA A 103 -14.29 67.26 39.39
N LEU A 104 -13.75 67.71 38.26
CA LEU A 104 -13.86 67.08 36.96
C LEU A 104 -12.51 66.49 36.54
N ILE A 105 -12.53 65.28 35.99
CA ILE A 105 -11.34 64.60 35.47
C ILE A 105 -11.54 64.36 33.98
N PHE A 106 -10.57 64.80 33.17
CA PHE A 106 -10.59 64.68 31.72
C PHE A 106 -9.54 63.66 31.29
N LYS A 107 -9.94 62.64 30.53
CA LYS A 107 -9.05 61.57 30.03
C LYS A 107 -9.22 61.42 28.52
N VAL A 108 -8.09 61.40 27.80
CA VAL A 108 -8.02 61.22 26.35
C VAL A 108 -7.06 60.07 26.06
N GLY A 109 -7.56 58.98 25.47
CA GLY A 109 -6.75 57.82 25.10
C GLY A 109 -5.80 57.35 26.20
N LEU A 110 -4.51 57.26 25.90
CA LEU A 110 -3.45 56.87 26.84
C LEU A 110 -2.81 58.07 27.56
N SER A 111 -3.19 59.30 27.23
CA SER A 111 -2.56 60.52 27.76
C SER A 111 -2.90 60.76 29.24
N PRO A 112 -2.04 61.48 30.00
CA PRO A 112 -2.28 61.76 31.41
C PRO A 112 -3.58 62.54 31.61
N SER A 113 -4.38 62.13 32.58
CA SER A 113 -5.66 62.78 32.90
C SER A 113 -5.46 64.13 33.59
N VAL A 114 -6.34 65.07 33.30
CA VAL A 114 -6.31 66.42 33.86
C VAL A 114 -7.45 66.57 34.86
N LEU A 115 -7.13 67.01 36.09
CA LEU A 115 -8.11 67.28 37.13
C LEU A 115 -8.36 68.79 37.23
N LYS A 116 -9.63 69.18 37.29
CA LYS A 116 -10.07 70.56 37.51
C LYS A 116 -11.13 70.61 38.61
N GLU A 117 -10.88 71.40 39.64
CA GLU A 117 -11.88 71.70 40.66
C GLU A 117 -12.95 72.63 40.11
N VAL A 118 -14.22 72.38 40.47
CA VAL A 118 -15.37 73.15 39.96
C VAL A 118 -15.38 74.57 40.51
N ARG A 119 -15.09 74.77 41.81
CA ARG A 119 -14.98 76.07 42.49
C ARG A 119 -16.06 77.09 42.09
N HIS A 120 -17.33 76.69 42.07
CA HIS A 120 -18.46 77.55 41.68
C HIS A 120 -18.44 78.07 40.23
N GLN A 121 -17.64 77.46 39.34
CA GLN A 121 -17.58 77.82 37.93
C GLN A 121 -18.60 77.01 37.13
N MET A 122 -19.50 77.71 36.44
CA MET A 122 -20.47 77.11 35.50
C MET A 122 -19.84 76.75 34.15
N LYS A 123 -18.68 77.34 33.82
CA LYS A 123 -17.95 77.10 32.57
C LYS A 123 -16.47 76.81 32.83
N ILE A 124 -15.97 75.67 32.37
CA ILE A 124 -14.57 75.25 32.55
C ILE A 124 -14.01 74.76 31.21
N ASP A 125 -13.16 75.56 30.59
CA ASP A 125 -12.44 75.16 29.39
C ASP A 125 -11.09 74.53 29.78
N VAL A 126 -10.75 73.39 29.15
CA VAL A 126 -9.54 72.62 29.49
C VAL A 126 -8.68 72.46 28.25
N SER A 127 -7.36 72.52 28.41
CA SER A 127 -6.40 72.27 27.35
C SER A 127 -5.56 71.06 27.71
N ILE A 128 -5.52 70.07 26.82
CA ILE A 128 -4.81 68.80 27.01
C ILE A 128 -3.85 68.64 25.83
N ASP A 129 -2.61 68.28 26.12
CA ASP A 129 -1.64 67.88 25.10
C ASP A 129 -1.78 66.37 24.88
N GLU A 130 -2.33 65.98 23.73
CA GLU A 130 -2.53 64.57 23.39
C GLU A 130 -1.23 63.86 22.99
N GLY A 131 -0.16 64.61 22.69
CA GLY A 131 1.06 64.07 22.09
C GLY A 131 0.86 63.69 20.62
N VAL A 132 1.97 63.59 19.88
CA VAL A 132 1.94 63.18 18.46
C VAL A 132 1.79 61.66 18.40
N MET A 133 0.62 61.17 17.99
CA MET A 133 0.44 59.78 17.53
C MET A 133 1.35 59.57 16.32
N LEU A 134 2.41 58.77 16.46
CA LEU A 134 3.15 58.28 15.31
C LEU A 134 2.22 57.38 14.51
N GLU A 135 2.00 57.69 13.22
CA GLU A 135 1.32 56.79 12.29
C GLU A 135 1.90 55.38 12.42
N SER A 136 1.03 54.37 12.37
CA SER A 136 1.45 52.97 12.40
C SER A 136 2.53 52.76 11.35
N VAL A 137 3.75 52.47 11.81
CA VAL A 137 4.84 52.07 10.92
C VAL A 137 4.46 50.68 10.42
N THR A 138 3.76 50.65 9.29
CA THR A 138 3.55 49.42 8.55
C THR A 138 4.91 49.09 7.95
N VAL A 139 5.65 48.19 8.59
CA VAL A 139 6.90 47.67 8.03
C VAL A 139 6.53 46.79 6.85
N THR A 140 6.37 47.40 5.67
CA THR A 140 6.19 46.67 4.43
C THR A 140 7.55 46.13 4.02
N ALA A 141 7.94 44.98 4.57
CA ALA A 141 9.17 44.32 4.17
C ALA A 141 9.10 43.98 2.67
N MET A 142 9.91 44.65 1.84
CA MET A 142 10.07 44.28 0.44
C MET A 142 10.98 43.06 0.34
N ARG A 143 10.47 41.96 -0.22
CA ARG A 143 11.30 40.78 -0.53
C ARG A 143 12.32 41.18 -1.60
N LEU A 144 13.61 41.01 -1.32
CA LEU A 144 14.71 41.36 -2.25
C LEU A 144 15.23 40.16 -3.05
N VAL A 145 14.91 38.94 -2.61
CA VAL A 145 15.41 37.69 -3.21
C VAL A 145 14.26 36.72 -3.38
N LEU A 146 14.24 35.98 -4.50
CA LEU A 146 13.33 34.86 -4.68
C LEU A 146 13.64 33.80 -3.60
N LYS A 147 12.71 33.61 -2.68
CA LYS A 147 12.75 32.53 -1.68
C LYS A 147 11.35 31.93 -1.60
N PRO A 148 11.06 30.86 -2.36
CA PRO A 148 9.83 30.11 -2.20
C PRO A 148 9.73 29.59 -0.76
N GLU A 149 8.53 29.60 -0.20
CA GLU A 149 8.26 28.97 1.09
C GLU A 149 7.90 27.51 0.82
N PRO A 150 8.68 26.53 1.32
CA PRO A 150 8.34 25.13 1.15
C PRO A 150 6.96 24.84 1.78
N LYS A 151 6.09 24.15 1.04
CA LYS A 151 4.77 23.73 1.54
C LYS A 151 4.73 22.21 1.69
N ALA A 152 3.97 21.70 2.65
CA ALA A 152 3.64 20.28 2.68
C ALA A 152 2.90 19.91 1.38
N PRO A 153 3.36 18.93 0.59
CA PRO A 153 2.65 18.51 -0.61
C PRO A 153 1.35 17.79 -0.23
N LYS A 154 0.38 17.81 -1.15
CA LYS A 154 -0.83 17.00 -1.05
C LYS A 154 -0.58 15.69 -1.77
N MET A 155 -0.95 14.57 -1.15
CA MET A 155 -0.94 13.26 -1.79
C MET A 155 -2.36 12.70 -1.81
N ILE A 156 -2.77 12.21 -2.97
CA ILE A 156 -4.08 11.61 -3.21
C ILE A 156 -3.83 10.27 -3.91
N GLY A 157 -4.02 9.16 -3.21
CA GLY A 157 -3.56 7.86 -3.70
C GLY A 157 -2.07 7.87 -4.00
N ASN A 158 -1.68 7.52 -5.22
CA ASN A 158 -0.31 7.60 -5.74
C ASN A 158 -0.04 8.88 -6.55
N MET A 159 -0.90 9.90 -6.45
CA MET A 159 -0.69 11.20 -7.07
C MET A 159 -0.16 12.21 -6.05
N LEU A 160 1.08 12.62 -6.23
CA LEU A 160 1.68 13.76 -5.55
C LEU A 160 1.30 15.04 -6.30
N ILE A 161 0.71 16.00 -5.59
CA ILE A 161 0.34 17.31 -6.12
C ILE A 161 1.24 18.36 -5.46
N PRO A 162 2.47 18.56 -5.98
CA PRO A 162 3.30 19.67 -5.55
C PRO A 162 2.76 20.99 -6.10
N TYR A 163 2.81 22.03 -5.27
CA TYR A 163 2.33 23.35 -5.65
C TYR A 163 3.07 24.41 -4.84
N ASN A 164 3.31 25.57 -5.47
CA ASN A 164 3.87 26.74 -4.79
C ASN A 164 3.60 28.02 -5.58
N THR A 165 3.82 29.15 -4.91
CA THR A 165 3.73 30.48 -5.49
C THR A 165 5.14 31.11 -5.45
N PHE A 166 5.75 31.27 -6.62
CA PHE A 166 7.03 31.95 -6.76
C PHE A 166 6.80 33.46 -6.76
N LYS A 167 7.00 34.07 -5.58
CA LYS A 167 6.92 35.53 -5.41
C LYS A 167 8.21 36.17 -5.93
N LEU A 168 8.21 36.60 -7.20
CA LEU A 168 9.32 37.29 -7.83
C LEU A 168 9.43 38.72 -7.28
N PRO A 169 10.58 39.14 -6.75
CA PRO A 169 10.78 40.50 -6.29
C PRO A 169 10.90 41.47 -7.49
N PRO A 170 10.69 42.79 -7.28
CA PRO A 170 10.96 43.79 -8.31
C PRO A 170 12.37 43.64 -8.88
N TYR A 171 12.52 43.88 -10.18
CA TYR A 171 13.78 43.78 -10.94
C TYR A 171 14.43 42.39 -11.01
N PHE A 172 13.75 41.33 -10.52
CA PHE A 172 14.23 39.96 -10.70
C PHE A 172 14.26 39.58 -12.19
N GLY A 173 13.17 39.85 -12.91
CA GLY A 173 13.07 39.68 -14.36
C GLY A 173 13.14 41.00 -15.11
N ASN A 174 13.26 40.92 -16.43
CA ASN A 174 13.18 42.08 -17.31
C ASN A 174 12.65 41.69 -18.71
N ARG A 175 12.52 42.68 -19.61
CA ARG A 175 11.97 42.48 -20.96
C ARG A 175 12.89 41.71 -21.91
N PHE A 176 14.17 41.59 -21.58
CA PHE A 176 15.22 40.95 -22.39
C PHE A 176 15.66 39.59 -21.86
N SER A 177 14.98 39.06 -20.85
CA SER A 177 15.31 37.79 -20.21
C SER A 177 14.17 36.79 -20.34
N ARG A 178 14.50 35.49 -20.29
CA ARG A 178 13.59 34.37 -20.12
C ARG A 178 13.78 33.78 -18.73
N LEU A 179 12.68 33.52 -18.06
CA LEU A 179 12.64 32.79 -16.79
C LEU A 179 12.14 31.37 -17.05
N ILE A 180 12.88 30.37 -16.61
CA ILE A 180 12.52 28.96 -16.68
C ILE A 180 12.46 28.43 -15.26
N ILE A 181 11.31 27.90 -14.87
CA ILE A 181 11.13 27.17 -13.62
C ILE A 181 10.95 25.72 -14.01
N GLN A 182 11.94 24.87 -13.69
CA GLN A 182 11.93 23.43 -13.95
C GLN A 182 11.87 22.66 -12.62
N PRO A 183 10.67 22.22 -12.20
CA PRO A 183 10.52 21.40 -11.01
C PRO A 183 10.88 19.94 -11.25
N TYR A 184 11.31 19.27 -10.19
CA TYR A 184 11.62 17.85 -10.17
C TYR A 184 11.34 17.27 -8.78
N VAL A 185 10.95 16.00 -8.75
CA VAL A 185 10.58 15.28 -7.52
C VAL A 185 11.68 14.31 -7.14
N LEU A 186 12.04 14.31 -5.87
CA LEU A 186 12.98 13.38 -5.26
C LEU A 186 12.24 12.44 -4.30
N ASP A 187 12.67 11.18 -4.25
CA ASP A 187 12.36 10.28 -3.14
C ASP A 187 13.20 10.72 -1.94
N CYS A 188 12.56 11.00 -0.79
CA CYS A 188 13.24 11.50 0.39
C CYS A 188 14.11 10.45 1.10
N GLU A 189 13.88 9.16 0.85
CA GLU A 189 14.67 8.07 1.45
C GLU A 189 15.94 7.78 0.63
N THR A 190 15.81 7.67 -0.69
CA THR A 190 16.95 7.37 -1.57
C THR A 190 17.68 8.62 -2.07
N ASN A 191 17.02 9.77 -2.01
CA ASN A 191 17.47 11.04 -2.59
C ASN A 191 17.63 11.00 -4.12
N ASP A 192 16.99 10.03 -4.78
CA ASP A 192 17.01 9.89 -6.23
C ASP A 192 15.86 10.67 -6.90
N THR A 193 16.13 11.18 -8.10
CA THR A 193 15.11 11.86 -8.91
C THR A 193 14.11 10.86 -9.45
N VAL A 194 12.85 11.02 -9.05
CA VAL A 194 11.71 10.23 -9.54
C VAL A 194 11.33 10.71 -10.93
N THR A 195 11.11 12.02 -11.10
CA THR A 195 10.69 12.60 -12.37
C THR A 195 10.89 14.12 -12.42
N PHE A 196 10.89 14.68 -13.63
CA PHE A 196 10.82 16.11 -13.89
C PHE A 196 9.38 16.52 -14.18
N ALA A 197 8.89 17.53 -13.49
CA ALA A 197 7.56 18.06 -13.68
C ALA A 197 7.50 19.00 -14.91
N ARG A 198 6.30 19.42 -15.31
CA ARG A 198 6.15 20.37 -16.43
C ARG A 198 6.78 21.73 -16.08
N PRO A 199 7.73 22.24 -16.89
CA PRO A 199 8.31 23.55 -16.61
C PRO A 199 7.30 24.67 -16.85
N SER A 200 7.58 25.83 -16.27
CA SER A 200 6.89 27.09 -16.57
C SER A 200 7.90 28.11 -17.06
N VAL A 201 7.65 28.64 -18.26
CA VAL A 201 8.57 29.56 -18.95
C VAL A 201 7.90 30.90 -19.14
N TYR A 202 8.59 31.98 -18.79
CA TYR A 202 8.10 33.36 -18.92
C TYR A 202 9.11 34.18 -19.71
N ASP A 203 8.72 34.60 -20.90
CA ASP A 203 9.58 35.38 -21.78
C ASP A 203 9.33 36.87 -21.58
N GLY A 204 10.42 37.63 -21.46
CA GLY A 204 10.37 39.06 -21.64
C GLY A 204 9.98 39.39 -23.08
N LYS A 205 9.26 40.50 -23.28
CA LYS A 205 8.71 40.87 -24.60
C LYS A 205 9.78 40.94 -25.71
N GLU A 206 10.95 41.50 -25.41
CA GLU A 206 12.06 41.62 -26.38
C GLU A 206 12.82 40.31 -26.53
N TYR A 207 12.89 39.49 -25.47
CA TYR A 207 13.45 38.14 -25.54
C TYR A 207 12.65 37.29 -26.53
N ALA A 208 11.32 37.24 -26.39
CA ALA A 208 10.44 36.48 -27.28
C ALA A 208 10.62 36.85 -28.76
N LEU A 209 10.65 38.16 -29.07
CA LEU A 209 10.87 38.64 -30.44
C LEU A 209 12.25 38.28 -31.00
N THR A 210 13.26 38.24 -30.14
CA THR A 210 14.61 37.83 -30.52
C THR A 210 14.69 36.31 -30.70
N GLN A 211 13.96 35.56 -29.89
CA GLN A 211 13.89 34.10 -29.96
C GLN A 211 13.22 33.65 -31.25
N GLU A 212 12.10 34.27 -31.60
CA GLU A 212 11.42 34.03 -32.88
C GLU A 212 12.36 34.27 -34.07
N ARG A 213 13.12 35.38 -34.05
CA ARG A 213 14.14 35.67 -35.07
C ARG A 213 15.25 34.61 -35.09
N LYS A 214 15.76 34.18 -33.94
CA LYS A 214 16.79 33.13 -33.84
C LYS A 214 16.30 31.76 -34.32
N MET A 215 15.03 31.46 -34.11
CA MET A 215 14.39 30.23 -34.59
C MET A 215 13.99 30.33 -36.08
N GLY A 216 14.29 31.44 -36.76
CA GLY A 216 13.95 31.64 -38.16
C GLY A 216 12.45 31.82 -38.40
N TYR A 217 11.76 32.46 -37.46
CA TYR A 217 10.30 32.67 -37.43
C TYR A 217 9.48 31.38 -37.34
N ASP A 218 10.11 30.30 -36.90
CA ASP A 218 9.50 28.99 -36.68
C ASP A 218 9.73 28.56 -35.24
N MET A 219 8.81 28.95 -34.34
CA MET A 219 8.96 28.70 -32.90
C MET A 219 8.87 27.22 -32.53
N ASP A 220 8.44 26.31 -33.42
CA ASP A 220 8.43 24.86 -33.14
C ASP A 220 9.84 24.29 -32.97
N ARG A 221 10.86 25.06 -33.37
CA ARG A 221 12.27 24.76 -33.12
C ARG A 221 12.74 25.06 -31.70
N ASP A 222 11.96 25.81 -30.92
CA ASP A 222 12.22 26.04 -29.50
C ASP A 222 11.57 24.92 -28.68
N PRO A 223 12.36 24.03 -28.04
CA PRO A 223 11.80 22.94 -27.22
C PRO A 223 10.94 23.43 -26.06
N LEU A 224 11.15 24.69 -25.63
CA LEU A 224 10.40 25.29 -24.53
C LEU A 224 9.09 25.96 -24.96
N ARG A 225 8.84 26.11 -26.27
CA ARG A 225 7.63 26.75 -26.80
C ARG A 225 6.33 26.27 -26.13
N PRO A 226 6.09 24.96 -25.92
CA PRO A 226 4.83 24.47 -25.33
C PRO A 226 4.60 24.94 -23.89
N TYR A 227 5.65 25.39 -23.20
CA TYR A 227 5.65 25.75 -21.79
C TYR A 227 5.70 27.26 -21.53
N ILE A 228 5.81 28.07 -22.60
CA ILE A 228 5.81 29.53 -22.52
C ILE A 228 4.42 30.01 -22.10
N LYS A 229 4.36 30.75 -21.00
CA LYS A 229 3.15 31.37 -20.48
C LYS A 229 2.84 32.65 -21.27
N ALA A 230 1.55 32.95 -21.39
CA ALA A 230 1.08 34.15 -22.09
C ALA A 230 1.49 35.46 -21.37
N GLU A 231 1.67 35.41 -20.05
CA GLU A 231 2.15 36.55 -19.27
C GLU A 231 3.64 36.77 -19.51
N ALA A 232 4.01 37.99 -19.94
CA ALA A 232 5.38 38.35 -20.20
C ALA A 232 6.16 38.63 -18.90
N LEU A 233 7.45 38.27 -18.88
CA LEU A 233 8.33 38.62 -17.77
C LEU A 233 8.61 40.13 -17.76
N THR A 234 8.54 40.75 -16.58
CA THR A 234 8.76 42.19 -16.41
C THR A 234 9.64 42.51 -15.21
N THR A 235 9.98 43.79 -15.04
CA THR A 235 10.69 44.30 -13.85
C THR A 235 9.79 44.52 -12.64
N ARG A 236 8.47 44.35 -12.77
CA ARG A 236 7.53 44.46 -11.65
C ARG A 236 7.57 43.18 -10.82
N ALA A 237 7.17 43.28 -9.56
CA ALA A 237 6.92 42.08 -8.76
C ALA A 237 5.81 41.24 -9.41
N MET A 238 5.99 39.93 -9.39
CA MET A 238 5.05 38.96 -9.99
C MET A 238 4.88 37.78 -9.04
N ASN A 239 3.66 37.23 -8.97
CA ASN A 239 3.39 36.00 -8.26
C ASN A 239 3.10 34.91 -9.29
N LEU A 240 4.00 33.93 -9.39
CA LEU A 240 3.86 32.85 -10.36
C LEU A 240 3.38 31.61 -9.65
N ASP A 241 2.10 31.28 -9.82
CA ASP A 241 1.53 30.05 -9.28
C ASP A 241 1.91 28.86 -10.16
N TRP A 242 2.40 27.81 -9.51
CA TRP A 242 2.74 26.56 -10.16
C TRP A 242 2.11 25.40 -9.40
N THR A 243 1.57 24.45 -10.16
CA THR A 243 1.00 23.19 -9.66
C THR A 243 1.15 22.15 -10.76
N ASP A 244 1.38 20.90 -10.37
CA ASP A 244 1.40 19.76 -11.28
C ASP A 244 0.87 18.51 -10.55
N THR A 245 0.58 17.46 -11.29
CA THR A 245 0.14 16.16 -10.75
C THR A 245 1.14 15.10 -11.19
N ILE A 246 1.80 14.45 -10.23
CA ILE A 246 2.89 13.51 -10.46
C ILE A 246 2.54 12.16 -9.86
N ILE A 247 2.61 11.12 -10.67
CA ILE A 247 2.42 9.74 -10.21
C ILE A 247 3.72 9.26 -9.57
N VAL A 248 3.64 8.87 -8.30
CA VAL A 248 4.78 8.36 -7.53
C VAL A 248 4.78 6.84 -7.50
N PRO A 249 5.96 6.19 -7.48
CA PRO A 249 6.07 4.73 -7.55
C PRO A 249 5.55 4.03 -6.30
N ASP A 250 5.74 4.63 -5.13
CA ASP A 250 5.28 4.09 -3.84
C ASP A 250 4.60 5.20 -3.03
N PRO A 251 3.26 5.18 -2.84
CA PRO A 251 2.56 6.19 -2.06
C PRO A 251 2.91 6.18 -0.57
N ASN A 252 3.53 5.11 -0.06
CA ASN A 252 3.94 5.03 1.35
C ASN A 252 5.26 5.77 1.61
N ARG A 253 6.05 6.08 0.58
CA ARG A 253 7.28 6.87 0.71
C ARG A 253 7.04 8.36 0.68
N ASN A 254 7.96 9.11 1.27
CA ASN A 254 7.92 10.58 1.27
C ASN A 254 8.66 11.14 0.06
N TYR A 255 8.11 12.22 -0.51
CA TYR A 255 8.67 12.87 -1.69
C TYR A 255 8.77 14.36 -1.47
N SER A 256 9.86 14.95 -1.95
CA SER A 256 10.08 16.39 -1.94
C SER A 256 10.18 16.90 -3.37
N CYS A 257 9.70 18.13 -3.59
CA CYS A 257 9.78 18.78 -4.88
C CYS A 257 10.76 19.95 -4.80
N PHE A 258 11.66 20.04 -5.77
CA PHE A 258 12.62 21.12 -5.93
C PHE A 258 12.43 21.79 -7.29
N ALA A 259 12.71 23.09 -7.39
CA ALA A 259 12.69 23.84 -8.65
C ALA A 259 14.09 24.35 -8.96
N ILE A 260 14.57 24.01 -10.15
CA ILE A 260 15.67 24.74 -10.78
C ILE A 260 15.05 25.97 -11.44
N VAL A 261 15.38 27.15 -10.92
CA VAL A 261 14.97 28.43 -11.47
C VAL A 261 16.14 29.01 -12.23
N ASN A 262 16.02 29.08 -13.55
CA ASN A 262 16.99 29.68 -14.44
C ASN A 262 16.46 31.00 -14.98
N LEU A 263 17.22 32.08 -14.78
CA LEU A 263 17.00 33.36 -15.45
C LEU A 263 18.11 33.53 -16.47
N GLU A 264 17.74 33.58 -17.74
CA GLU A 264 18.68 33.71 -18.84
C GLU A 264 18.39 34.92 -19.72
N ASP A 265 19.44 35.48 -20.30
CA ASP A 265 19.38 36.32 -21.48
C ASP A 265 20.32 35.72 -22.54
N TYR A 266 20.48 36.39 -23.69
CA TYR A 266 21.35 35.86 -24.75
C TYR A 266 22.85 35.94 -24.46
N SER A 267 23.24 36.51 -23.32
CA SER A 267 24.64 36.70 -22.90
C SER A 267 25.03 35.85 -21.68
N ALA A 268 24.10 35.57 -20.78
CA ALA A 268 24.34 34.87 -19.53
C ALA A 268 23.10 34.11 -19.04
N SER A 269 23.34 33.08 -18.23
CA SER A 269 22.30 32.36 -17.49
C SER A 269 22.66 32.27 -16.00
N ASN A 270 21.66 32.39 -15.14
CA ASN A 270 21.81 32.28 -13.70
C ASN A 270 20.79 31.29 -13.16
N SER A 271 21.30 30.18 -12.62
CA SER A 271 20.48 29.09 -12.12
C SER A 271 20.59 28.95 -10.62
N ARG A 272 19.45 28.75 -9.94
CA ARG A 272 19.37 28.46 -8.51
C ARG A 272 18.31 27.41 -8.25
N THR A 273 18.60 26.53 -7.31
CA THR A 273 17.67 25.48 -6.88
C THR A 273 16.98 25.89 -5.58
N TYR A 274 15.67 25.74 -5.53
CA TYR A 274 14.86 25.99 -4.34
C TYR A 274 14.01 24.78 -4.00
N GLN A 275 13.87 24.47 -2.72
CA GLN A 275 12.89 23.50 -2.27
C GLN A 275 11.48 24.11 -2.38
N ILE A 276 10.59 23.42 -3.07
CA ILE A 276 9.21 23.83 -3.31
C ILE A 276 8.27 23.18 -2.29
N ASN A 277 8.51 21.90 -1.99
CA ASN A 277 7.71 21.12 -1.05
C ASN A 277 8.60 20.34 -0.09
N THR A 278 8.18 20.23 1.16
CA THR A 278 8.89 19.45 2.19
C THR A 278 8.69 17.94 1.97
N CYS A 279 9.48 17.11 2.66
CA CYS A 279 9.28 15.66 2.69
C CYS A 279 8.06 15.22 3.54
N GLN A 280 7.43 16.15 4.25
CA GLN A 280 6.34 15.86 5.18
C GLN A 280 5.00 16.03 4.45
N THR A 281 4.45 14.91 4.00
CA THR A 281 3.17 14.87 3.27
C THR A 281 2.01 14.72 4.26
N LYS A 282 0.91 15.45 4.04
CA LYS A 282 -0.33 15.25 4.81
C LYS A 282 -1.01 13.94 4.40
N ARG A 283 -1.27 13.01 5.34
CA ARG A 283 -1.79 11.66 5.02
C ARG A 283 -2.94 11.20 5.91
N PRO A 284 -4.10 11.88 5.91
CA PRO A 284 -5.26 11.42 6.68
C PRO A 284 -5.69 9.99 6.29
N MET A 285 -5.60 9.64 5.00
CA MET A 285 -5.99 8.33 4.48
C MET A 285 -5.12 7.16 4.98
N LYS A 286 -3.94 7.42 5.56
CA LYS A 286 -3.09 6.38 6.17
C LYS A 286 -3.81 5.66 7.32
N PHE A 287 -4.75 6.35 7.97
CA PHE A 287 -5.54 5.81 9.08
C PHE A 287 -6.87 5.20 8.63
N LEU A 288 -7.11 5.06 7.32
CA LEU A 288 -8.32 4.40 6.83
C LEU A 288 -8.30 2.92 7.21
N GLN A 289 -9.36 2.43 7.84
CA GLN A 289 -9.58 1.01 8.08
C GLN A 289 -10.28 0.39 6.89
N TYR A 290 -9.68 -0.63 6.30
CA TYR A 290 -10.28 -1.39 5.22
C TYR A 290 -9.85 -2.85 5.32
N ASN A 291 -10.75 -3.73 4.91
CA ASN A 291 -10.50 -5.17 4.84
C ASN A 291 -10.63 -5.58 3.39
N LEU A 292 -9.57 -6.19 2.87
CA LEU A 292 -9.57 -6.84 1.58
C LEU A 292 -9.83 -8.33 1.79
N PHE A 293 -10.31 -9.00 0.74
CA PHE A 293 -10.51 -10.44 0.74
C PHE A 293 -9.89 -11.05 -0.51
N SER A 294 -9.61 -12.35 -0.44
CA SER A 294 -9.21 -13.18 -1.55
C SER A 294 -10.37 -14.08 -1.97
N GLU A 295 -10.40 -14.45 -3.25
CA GLU A 295 -11.35 -15.42 -3.79
C GLU A 295 -10.59 -16.57 -4.46
N GLN A 296 -10.73 -17.78 -3.94
CA GLN A 296 -10.20 -18.96 -4.63
C GLN A 296 -11.19 -19.42 -5.70
N MET A 297 -10.66 -19.81 -6.86
CA MET A 297 -11.42 -20.47 -7.91
C MET A 297 -11.63 -21.93 -7.51
N ASP A 298 -12.87 -22.39 -7.58
CA ASP A 298 -13.25 -23.76 -7.25
C ASP A 298 -12.73 -24.73 -8.33
N PRO A 299 -11.81 -25.66 -7.99
CA PRO A 299 -11.35 -26.66 -8.94
C PRO A 299 -12.50 -27.44 -9.60
N LEU A 300 -13.61 -27.70 -8.91
CA LEU A 300 -14.73 -28.47 -9.46
C LEU A 300 -15.42 -27.76 -10.64
N GLN A 301 -15.42 -26.43 -10.67
CA GLN A 301 -15.94 -25.63 -11.80
C GLN A 301 -14.93 -25.51 -12.96
N HIS A 302 -13.67 -25.90 -12.74
CA HIS A 302 -12.58 -25.83 -13.69
C HIS A 302 -11.97 -27.20 -13.97
N LYS A 303 -12.85 -28.19 -14.21
CA LYS A 303 -12.43 -29.56 -14.50
C LYS A 303 -11.58 -29.63 -15.77
N GLU A 304 -10.35 -30.09 -15.61
CA GLU A 304 -9.47 -30.46 -16.72
C GLU A 304 -9.83 -31.84 -17.27
N ARG A 305 -9.51 -32.08 -18.54
CA ARG A 305 -9.70 -33.40 -19.16
C ARG A 305 -8.42 -34.22 -19.02
N ALA A 306 -8.55 -35.47 -18.60
CA ALA A 306 -7.41 -36.38 -18.55
C ALA A 306 -6.79 -36.52 -19.94
N GLN A 307 -5.48 -36.35 -20.01
CA GLN A 307 -4.73 -36.67 -21.23
C GLN A 307 -4.43 -38.17 -21.25
N ILE A 308 -4.52 -38.76 -22.43
CA ILE A 308 -4.18 -40.17 -22.63
C ILE A 308 -2.65 -40.26 -22.62
N GLU A 309 -2.10 -40.80 -21.52
CA GLU A 309 -0.67 -41.01 -21.40
C GLU A 309 -0.26 -42.44 -21.78
N LYS A 310 0.79 -42.56 -22.59
CA LYS A 310 1.42 -43.85 -22.87
C LYS A 310 2.37 -44.20 -21.73
N ARG A 311 1.98 -45.16 -20.88
CA ARG A 311 2.83 -45.67 -19.80
C ARG A 311 3.51 -46.97 -20.21
N ASN A 312 4.75 -46.87 -20.68
CA ASN A 312 5.57 -48.05 -20.97
C ASN A 312 6.23 -48.56 -19.68
N THR A 313 5.73 -49.66 -19.15
CA THR A 313 6.41 -50.41 -18.08
C THR A 313 7.23 -51.53 -18.70
N SER A 314 8.35 -51.94 -18.08
CA SER A 314 9.08 -53.15 -18.46
C SER A 314 9.38 -53.97 -17.22
N ASP A 315 8.81 -55.17 -17.12
CA ASP A 315 9.12 -56.10 -16.05
C ASP A 315 9.98 -57.25 -16.57
N LYS A 316 10.87 -57.75 -15.72
CA LYS A 316 11.66 -58.95 -15.99
C LYS A 316 11.34 -59.99 -14.93
N ILE A 317 11.02 -61.20 -15.37
CA ILE A 317 10.92 -62.36 -14.49
C ILE A 317 11.84 -63.43 -15.01
N GLN A 318 12.53 -64.09 -14.09
CA GLN A 318 13.48 -65.16 -14.35
C GLN A 318 12.83 -66.49 -13.99
N LEU A 319 12.68 -67.38 -14.96
CA LEU A 319 12.17 -68.74 -14.76
C LEU A 319 13.28 -69.77 -14.97
N SER A 320 13.41 -70.70 -14.03
CA SER A 320 14.43 -71.77 -14.07
C SER A 320 13.85 -73.12 -14.51
N PHE A 321 14.60 -73.86 -15.31
CA PHE A 321 14.17 -75.13 -15.90
C PHE A 321 15.05 -76.30 -15.47
N LEU A 322 14.46 -77.49 -15.39
CA LEU A 322 15.19 -78.74 -15.20
C LEU A 322 16.19 -78.97 -16.35
N ILE A 323 17.30 -79.62 -16.02
CA ILE A 323 18.38 -79.94 -16.96
C ILE A 323 17.83 -80.83 -18.08
N ASN A 324 18.18 -80.52 -19.34
CA ASN A 324 17.72 -81.24 -20.54
C ASN A 324 16.18 -81.33 -20.70
N SER A 325 15.44 -80.47 -20.00
CA SER A 325 13.99 -80.47 -20.00
C SER A 325 13.41 -79.07 -20.19
N ASP A 326 12.20 -79.03 -20.71
CA ASP A 326 11.33 -77.85 -20.75
C ASP A 326 10.42 -77.78 -19.52
N GLN A 327 10.57 -78.69 -18.55
CA GLN A 327 9.90 -78.61 -17.26
C GLN A 327 10.56 -77.57 -16.35
N LEU A 328 9.73 -76.73 -15.75
CA LEU A 328 10.17 -75.77 -14.74
C LEU A 328 10.64 -76.52 -13.49
N THR A 329 11.62 -75.97 -12.79
CA THR A 329 11.99 -76.50 -11.47
C THR A 329 10.83 -76.25 -10.49
N ASP A 330 10.58 -77.21 -9.60
CA ASP A 330 9.53 -77.08 -8.57
C ASP A 330 10.05 -76.27 -7.38
N THR A 331 10.32 -75.00 -7.62
CA THR A 331 10.85 -74.03 -6.63
C THR A 331 9.77 -73.02 -6.22
N PRO A 332 9.74 -72.57 -4.96
CA PRO A 332 8.86 -71.49 -4.51
C PRO A 332 8.98 -70.23 -5.37
N GLU A 333 10.19 -69.92 -5.82
CA GLU A 333 10.53 -68.75 -6.64
C GLU A 333 9.87 -68.82 -8.03
N ASN A 334 9.91 -69.97 -8.70
CA ASN A 334 9.21 -70.17 -9.98
C ASN A 334 7.69 -70.06 -9.83
N LYS A 335 7.13 -70.61 -8.73
CA LYS A 335 5.68 -70.52 -8.45
C LYS A 335 5.24 -69.07 -8.21
N GLN A 336 5.99 -68.31 -7.41
CA GLN A 336 5.72 -66.90 -7.14
C GLN A 336 5.84 -66.05 -8.42
N SER A 337 6.89 -66.28 -9.20
CA SER A 337 7.16 -65.61 -10.48
C SER A 337 6.03 -65.80 -11.49
N LEU A 338 5.53 -67.03 -11.64
CA LEU A 338 4.39 -67.32 -12.51
C LEU A 338 3.07 -66.74 -11.98
N ALA A 339 2.84 -66.79 -10.67
CA ALA A 339 1.66 -66.18 -10.07
C ALA A 339 1.66 -64.66 -10.25
N MET A 340 2.80 -64.00 -10.07
CA MET A 340 2.98 -62.57 -10.30
C MET A 340 2.71 -62.19 -11.76
N LEU A 341 3.27 -62.96 -12.71
CA LEU A 341 3.01 -62.78 -14.14
C LEU A 341 1.51 -62.91 -14.47
N ARG A 342 0.86 -63.98 -14.00
CA ARG A 342 -0.57 -64.22 -14.25
C ARG A 342 -1.44 -63.11 -13.67
N ASN A 343 -1.19 -62.71 -12.41
CA ASN A 343 -1.96 -61.67 -11.76
C ASN A 343 -1.82 -60.33 -12.49
N LYS A 344 -0.59 -59.97 -12.90
CA LYS A 344 -0.33 -58.72 -13.62
C LYS A 344 -0.96 -58.69 -15.01
N LEU A 345 -0.85 -59.79 -15.77
CA LEU A 345 -1.50 -59.92 -17.07
C LEU A 345 -3.03 -59.87 -16.96
N LYS A 346 -3.59 -60.48 -15.91
CA LYS A 346 -5.02 -60.43 -15.62
C LYS A 346 -5.47 -59.01 -15.25
N GLU A 347 -4.72 -58.32 -14.40
CA GLU A 347 -4.97 -56.92 -14.04
C GLU A 347 -4.96 -56.01 -15.27
N ILE A 348 -3.96 -56.15 -16.14
CA ILE A 348 -3.87 -55.41 -17.41
C ILE A 348 -5.07 -55.72 -18.32
N ALA A 349 -5.50 -56.98 -18.38
CA ALA A 349 -6.61 -57.41 -19.23
C ALA A 349 -7.99 -56.98 -18.71
N GLU A 350 -8.17 -56.89 -17.39
CA GLU A 350 -9.42 -56.52 -16.73
C GLU A 350 -9.53 -55.01 -16.46
N SER A 351 -8.42 -54.26 -16.51
CA SER A 351 -8.39 -52.82 -16.27
C SER A 351 -9.03 -52.05 -17.44
N PRO A 352 -10.12 -51.29 -17.21
CA PRO A 352 -10.77 -50.50 -18.25
C PRO A 352 -9.79 -49.50 -18.88
N GLY A 353 -9.75 -49.46 -20.21
CA GLY A 353 -8.87 -48.56 -20.96
C GLY A 353 -7.44 -49.05 -21.10
N THR A 354 -7.02 -50.17 -20.51
CA THR A 354 -5.65 -50.67 -20.72
C THR A 354 -5.58 -51.54 -21.98
N VAL A 355 -4.55 -51.33 -22.81
CA VAL A 355 -4.30 -52.08 -24.04
C VAL A 355 -2.89 -52.63 -24.03
N LEU A 356 -2.76 -53.95 -23.92
CA LEU A 356 -1.49 -54.63 -24.12
C LEU A 356 -1.07 -54.49 -25.60
N LYS A 357 0.12 -53.96 -25.87
CA LYS A 357 0.63 -53.70 -27.22
C LYS A 357 1.67 -54.72 -27.65
N GLU A 358 2.67 -54.95 -26.81
CA GLU A 358 3.77 -55.86 -27.14
C GLU A 358 4.05 -56.81 -25.99
N PHE A 359 4.40 -58.03 -26.34
CA PHE A 359 4.84 -59.02 -25.40
C PHE A 359 5.97 -59.87 -26.00
N HIS A 360 7.16 -59.76 -25.41
CA HIS A 360 8.37 -60.44 -25.88
C HIS A 360 8.76 -61.52 -24.88
N VAL A 361 9.03 -62.73 -25.37
CA VAL A 361 9.57 -63.84 -24.57
C VAL A 361 10.91 -64.22 -25.16
N ILE A 362 11.97 -64.11 -24.37
CA ILE A 362 13.33 -64.43 -24.77
C ILE A 362 13.80 -65.60 -23.92
N GLY A 363 13.97 -66.77 -24.54
CA GLY A 363 14.52 -67.94 -23.87
C GLY A 363 15.99 -68.13 -24.21
N THR A 364 16.81 -68.24 -23.18
CA THR A 364 18.24 -68.45 -23.31
C THR A 364 18.59 -69.86 -22.79
N ALA A 365 19.30 -70.63 -23.61
CA ALA A 365 19.93 -71.87 -23.18
C ALA A 365 21.41 -71.66 -22.87
N SER A 366 21.96 -72.45 -21.94
CA SER A 366 23.39 -72.47 -21.67
C SER A 366 24.20 -72.95 -22.88
N PRO A 367 25.46 -72.50 -23.06
CA PRO A 367 26.33 -72.93 -24.16
C PRO A 367 26.74 -74.41 -24.11
N ASP A 368 26.51 -75.08 -22.98
CA ASP A 368 26.94 -76.46 -22.77
C ASP A 368 26.10 -77.48 -23.54
N GLY A 369 26.73 -78.20 -24.48
CA GLY A 369 26.10 -79.23 -25.29
C GLY A 369 26.21 -78.94 -26.78
N HIS A 370 25.38 -79.62 -27.57
CA HIS A 370 25.25 -79.34 -29.00
C HIS A 370 24.38 -78.10 -29.22
N TYR A 371 24.87 -77.16 -30.02
CA TYR A 371 24.18 -75.88 -30.26
C TYR A 371 22.74 -76.07 -30.74
N ASN A 372 22.53 -76.92 -31.75
CA ASN A 372 21.19 -77.19 -32.29
C ASN A 372 20.26 -77.83 -31.27
N SER A 373 20.78 -78.69 -30.39
CA SER A 373 19.98 -79.31 -29.33
C SER A 373 19.59 -78.29 -28.26
N ASN A 374 20.50 -77.38 -27.90
CA ASN A 374 20.26 -76.33 -26.92
C ASN A 374 19.31 -75.25 -27.45
N LEU A 375 19.44 -74.88 -28.72
CA LEU A 375 18.52 -73.96 -29.38
C LEU A 375 17.10 -74.55 -29.43
N ASN A 376 16.97 -75.81 -29.86
CA ASN A 376 15.69 -76.52 -29.83
C ASN A 376 15.10 -76.59 -28.41
N LEU A 377 15.94 -76.72 -27.38
CA LEU A 377 15.48 -76.73 -25.99
C LEU A 377 15.00 -75.33 -25.54
N ALA A 378 15.73 -74.28 -25.89
CA ALA A 378 15.31 -72.89 -25.67
C ALA A 378 13.98 -72.60 -26.37
N GLU A 379 13.81 -73.01 -27.62
CA GLU A 379 12.55 -72.86 -28.35
C GLU A 379 11.38 -73.57 -27.68
N ARG A 380 11.58 -74.81 -27.21
CA ARG A 380 10.53 -75.54 -26.47
C ARG A 380 10.14 -74.83 -25.18
N ARG A 381 11.12 -74.30 -24.44
CA ARG A 381 10.88 -73.52 -23.22
C ARG A 381 10.12 -72.24 -23.51
N VAL A 382 10.50 -71.49 -24.55
CA VAL A 382 9.79 -70.29 -25.01
C VAL A 382 8.34 -70.62 -25.36
N ARG A 383 8.10 -71.66 -26.17
CA ARG A 383 6.73 -72.07 -26.54
C ARG A 383 5.88 -72.44 -25.33
N LYS A 384 6.46 -73.10 -24.32
CA LYS A 384 5.75 -73.47 -23.09
C LYS A 384 5.33 -72.25 -22.29
N ILE A 385 6.23 -71.29 -22.12
CA ILE A 385 5.92 -70.03 -21.44
C ILE A 385 4.92 -69.21 -22.25
N GLU A 386 5.02 -69.20 -23.58
CA GLU A 386 4.03 -68.56 -24.45
C GLU A 386 2.64 -69.20 -24.30
N GLN A 387 2.55 -70.53 -24.18
CA GLN A 387 1.29 -71.23 -23.91
C GLN A 387 0.68 -70.87 -22.55
N GLU A 388 1.51 -70.76 -21.51
CA GLU A 388 1.07 -70.33 -20.17
C GLU A 388 0.55 -68.89 -20.13
N ILE A 389 1.01 -68.05 -21.06
CA ILE A 389 0.64 -66.64 -21.14
C ILE A 389 -0.60 -66.45 -22.02
N THR A 390 -0.63 -67.14 -23.16
CA THR A 390 -1.80 -67.17 -24.05
C THR A 390 -3.01 -67.83 -23.41
N SER A 391 -2.83 -68.69 -22.39
CA SER A 391 -3.94 -69.24 -21.62
C SER A 391 -4.51 -68.26 -20.58
N ALA A 392 -3.69 -67.32 -20.08
CA ALA A 392 -4.10 -66.33 -19.08
C ALA A 392 -4.83 -65.11 -19.69
N LEU A 393 -4.63 -64.84 -20.99
CA LEU A 393 -5.19 -63.69 -21.68
C LEU A 393 -6.40 -64.05 -22.55
N PRO A 394 -7.47 -63.25 -22.56
CA PRO A 394 -8.58 -63.42 -23.50
C PRO A 394 -8.16 -63.35 -24.97
N ARG A 395 -8.82 -64.14 -25.81
CA ARG A 395 -8.50 -64.28 -27.25
C ARG A 395 -8.48 -62.93 -28.00
N TYR A 396 -9.40 -62.03 -27.68
CA TYR A 396 -9.52 -60.71 -28.33
C TYR A 396 -8.34 -59.77 -28.03
N ILE A 397 -7.64 -59.97 -26.90
CA ILE A 397 -6.42 -59.21 -26.57
C ILE A 397 -5.25 -59.78 -27.37
N LEU A 398 -5.09 -61.11 -27.37
CA LEU A 398 -4.00 -61.80 -28.05
C LEU A 398 -3.92 -61.54 -29.57
N GLU A 399 -5.06 -61.29 -30.22
CA GLU A 399 -5.13 -60.93 -31.65
C GLU A 399 -4.52 -59.56 -31.97
N ARG A 400 -4.38 -58.69 -30.96
CA ARG A 400 -3.92 -57.29 -31.11
C ARG A 400 -2.53 -57.03 -30.51
N VAL A 401 -1.97 -58.01 -29.80
CA VAL A 401 -0.66 -57.93 -29.16
C VAL A 401 0.41 -58.39 -30.14
N TYR A 402 1.38 -57.53 -30.42
CA TYR A 402 2.58 -57.89 -31.14
C TYR A 402 3.44 -58.83 -30.28
N ARG A 403 3.80 -59.98 -30.84
CA ARG A 403 4.60 -61.01 -30.17
C ARG A 403 5.79 -61.36 -31.04
N ASN A 404 6.98 -61.35 -30.45
CA ASN A 404 8.20 -61.79 -31.10
C ASN A 404 8.98 -62.73 -30.17
N PRO A 405 8.54 -64.00 -30.03
CA PRO A 405 9.27 -64.98 -29.23
C PRO A 405 10.65 -65.24 -29.85
N HIS A 406 11.69 -65.09 -29.03
CA HIS A 406 13.07 -65.32 -29.44
C HIS A 406 13.72 -66.40 -28.58
N ALA A 407 14.51 -67.27 -29.22
CA ALA A 407 15.27 -68.30 -28.54
C ALA A 407 16.72 -68.20 -28.98
N GLU A 408 17.63 -68.23 -28.02
CA GLU A 408 19.07 -68.15 -28.29
C GLU A 408 19.85 -69.09 -27.36
N VAL A 409 21.08 -69.40 -27.76
CA VAL A 409 22.04 -70.11 -26.93
C VAL A 409 23.08 -69.08 -26.49
N ALA A 410 23.20 -68.86 -25.18
CA ALA A 410 24.22 -68.00 -24.62
C ALA A 410 25.60 -68.46 -25.07
N SER A 411 26.52 -67.51 -25.25
CA SER A 411 27.91 -67.83 -25.58
C SER A 411 28.72 -68.14 -24.32
N TRP A 412 29.87 -68.78 -24.47
CA TRP A 412 30.75 -69.04 -23.33
C TRP A 412 31.36 -67.77 -22.74
N GLU A 413 31.39 -66.67 -23.51
CA GLU A 413 31.78 -65.35 -23.03
C GLU A 413 30.81 -64.80 -21.98
N GLU A 414 29.52 -65.20 -22.00
CA GLU A 414 28.58 -64.82 -20.93
C GLU A 414 28.95 -65.47 -19.59
N VAL A 415 29.46 -66.71 -19.60
CA VAL A 415 29.99 -67.37 -18.39
C VAL A 415 31.21 -66.62 -17.86
N VAL A 416 32.05 -66.08 -18.73
CA VAL A 416 33.19 -65.23 -18.33
C VAL A 416 32.70 -63.97 -17.61
N LYS A 417 31.68 -63.29 -18.15
CA LYS A 417 31.11 -62.11 -17.50
C LYS A 417 30.54 -62.43 -16.12
N LEU A 418 29.86 -63.57 -15.97
CA LEU A 418 29.32 -64.02 -14.68
C LEU A 418 30.43 -64.35 -13.67
N LEU A 419 31.52 -64.99 -14.11
CA LEU A 419 32.69 -65.25 -13.27
C LEU A 419 33.37 -63.96 -12.82
N GLU A 420 33.51 -62.97 -13.71
CA GLU A 420 34.08 -61.65 -13.38
C GLU A 420 33.19 -60.86 -12.42
N ARG A 421 31.86 -60.91 -12.60
CA ARG A 421 30.88 -60.30 -11.68
C ARG A 421 31.07 -60.79 -10.25
N ASP A 422 31.36 -62.08 -10.07
CA ASP A 422 31.52 -62.72 -8.76
C ASP A 422 32.97 -62.72 -8.26
N GLY A 423 33.87 -61.96 -8.90
CA GLY A 423 35.26 -61.79 -8.47
C GLY A 423 36.20 -62.96 -8.77
N LYS A 424 35.78 -63.95 -9.58
CA LYS A 424 36.58 -65.13 -9.95
C LYS A 424 37.48 -64.86 -11.15
N SER A 425 38.33 -63.84 -11.03
CA SER A 425 39.15 -63.32 -12.13
C SER A 425 40.18 -64.34 -12.66
N THR A 426 40.68 -65.23 -11.80
CA THR A 426 41.63 -66.29 -12.14
C THR A 426 40.99 -67.34 -13.06
N GLU A 427 39.80 -67.81 -12.70
CA GLU A 427 39.02 -68.78 -13.46
C GLU A 427 38.47 -68.17 -14.74
N ALA A 428 37.99 -66.91 -14.69
CA ALA A 428 37.58 -66.15 -15.86
C ALA A 428 38.72 -65.98 -16.88
N GLY A 429 39.93 -65.65 -16.41
CA GLY A 429 41.12 -65.57 -17.25
C GLY A 429 41.44 -66.90 -17.93
N LYS A 430 41.30 -68.02 -17.20
CA LYS A 430 41.51 -69.36 -17.75
C LYS A 430 40.46 -69.75 -18.79
N VAL A 431 39.19 -69.40 -18.55
CA VAL A 431 38.12 -69.59 -19.54
C VAL A 431 38.41 -68.76 -20.80
N LYS A 432 38.78 -67.48 -20.69
CA LYS A 432 39.15 -66.63 -21.84
C LYS A 432 40.28 -67.23 -22.68
N GLU A 433 41.33 -67.77 -22.05
CA GLU A 433 42.41 -68.47 -22.78
C GLU A 433 41.90 -69.66 -23.59
N ILE A 434 40.97 -70.43 -23.03
CA ILE A 434 40.37 -71.60 -23.69
C ILE A 434 39.47 -71.18 -24.85
N LEU A 435 38.71 -70.10 -24.69
CA LEU A 435 37.87 -69.53 -25.76
C LEU A 435 38.72 -69.02 -26.92
N ALA A 436 39.86 -68.36 -26.64
CA ALA A 436 40.77 -67.86 -27.67
C ALA A 436 41.46 -68.99 -28.46
N LYS A 437 41.73 -70.14 -27.81
CA LYS A 437 42.41 -71.30 -28.43
C LYS A 437 41.48 -72.20 -29.25
N ASN A 438 40.17 -72.13 -29.03
CA ASN A 438 39.19 -73.02 -29.67
C ASN A 438 38.16 -72.24 -30.48
N LYS A 439 38.01 -72.58 -31.77
CA LYS A 439 36.98 -71.97 -32.64
C LYS A 439 35.69 -72.77 -32.61
N GLY A 440 34.59 -72.12 -32.24
CA GLY A 440 33.25 -72.69 -32.22
C GLY A 440 32.81 -73.20 -30.84
N ILE A 441 31.53 -72.99 -30.54
CA ILE A 441 30.93 -73.18 -29.20
C ILE A 441 31.09 -74.59 -28.64
N GLU A 442 31.08 -75.61 -29.51
CA GLU A 442 31.23 -77.02 -29.11
C GLU A 442 32.68 -77.37 -28.78
N ALA A 443 33.64 -76.85 -29.53
CA ALA A 443 35.06 -77.07 -29.28
C ALA A 443 35.49 -76.38 -27.97
N GLN A 444 34.99 -75.16 -27.75
CA GLN A 444 35.13 -74.44 -26.49
C GLN A 444 34.54 -75.24 -25.32
N GLY A 445 33.31 -75.74 -25.44
CA GLY A 445 32.66 -76.53 -24.40
C GLY A 445 33.39 -77.83 -24.07
N ARG A 446 33.90 -78.55 -25.08
CA ARG A 446 34.72 -79.77 -24.86
C ARG A 446 36.00 -79.47 -24.08
N ALA A 447 36.68 -78.36 -24.41
CA ALA A 447 37.90 -77.97 -23.71
C ALA A 447 37.62 -77.49 -22.28
N LEU A 448 36.51 -76.78 -22.05
CA LEU A 448 36.11 -76.33 -20.72
C LEU A 448 35.74 -77.50 -19.79
N LYS A 449 35.10 -78.55 -20.31
CA LYS A 449 34.75 -79.76 -19.53
C LYS A 449 35.95 -80.55 -19.01
N GLN A 450 37.16 -80.31 -19.55
CA GLN A 450 38.40 -80.95 -19.09
C GLN A 450 39.00 -80.24 -17.87
N LEU A 451 38.45 -79.11 -17.44
CA LEU A 451 38.90 -78.42 -16.23
C LEU A 451 38.41 -79.17 -14.99
N ASP A 452 39.32 -79.44 -14.04
CA ASP A 452 39.02 -80.16 -12.80
C ASP A 452 37.93 -79.46 -11.95
N TRP A 453 37.81 -78.14 -12.08
CA TRP A 453 36.84 -77.29 -11.38
C TRP A 453 35.59 -76.97 -12.22
N TYR A 454 35.44 -77.53 -13.42
CA TYR A 454 34.24 -77.33 -14.23
C TYR A 454 32.94 -77.69 -13.49
N PRO A 455 32.83 -78.84 -12.81
CA PRO A 455 31.58 -79.23 -12.15
C PRO A 455 31.18 -78.33 -10.98
N THR A 456 32.16 -77.74 -10.28
CA THR A 456 31.93 -76.97 -9.05
C THR A 456 31.87 -75.46 -9.29
N VAL A 457 32.60 -74.95 -10.27
CA VAL A 457 32.72 -73.50 -10.53
C VAL A 457 31.93 -73.07 -11.76
N ILE A 458 31.93 -73.84 -12.86
CA ILE A 458 31.27 -73.45 -14.12
C ILE A 458 29.80 -73.84 -14.16
N VAL A 459 29.45 -75.06 -13.72
CA VAL A 459 28.06 -75.56 -13.79
C VAL A 459 27.04 -74.63 -13.11
N PRO A 460 27.30 -74.04 -11.93
CA PRO A 460 26.35 -73.10 -11.32
C PRO A 460 26.02 -71.88 -12.21
N TYR A 461 27.00 -71.34 -12.95
CA TYR A 461 26.76 -70.24 -13.89
C TYR A 461 26.02 -70.67 -15.15
N LEU A 462 26.18 -71.93 -15.57
CA LEU A 462 25.37 -72.48 -16.66
C LEU A 462 23.90 -72.61 -16.25
N ASP A 463 23.61 -72.83 -14.96
CA ASP A 463 22.25 -72.82 -14.44
C ASP A 463 21.64 -71.41 -14.47
N GLU A 464 22.42 -70.37 -14.15
CA GLU A 464 22.02 -68.96 -14.27
C GLU A 464 21.70 -68.53 -15.72
N LEU A 465 22.32 -69.16 -16.72
CA LEU A 465 22.07 -68.87 -18.13
C LEU A 465 20.84 -69.58 -18.70
N ARG A 466 20.23 -70.52 -17.96
CA ARG A 466 19.03 -71.27 -18.40
C ARG A 466 17.76 -70.52 -17.98
N VAL A 467 17.56 -69.36 -18.57
CA VAL A 467 16.50 -68.43 -18.17
C VAL A 467 15.56 -68.12 -19.32
N VAL A 468 14.31 -67.85 -18.99
CA VAL A 468 13.37 -67.18 -19.88
C VAL A 468 13.09 -65.82 -19.27
N ASN A 469 13.35 -64.76 -20.05
CA ASN A 469 12.99 -63.39 -19.73
C ASN A 469 11.72 -63.02 -20.52
N TYR A 470 10.83 -62.24 -19.92
CA TYR A 470 9.77 -61.58 -20.68
C TYR A 470 9.91 -60.06 -20.60
N ASN A 471 9.31 -59.36 -21.57
CA ASN A 471 9.10 -57.92 -21.55
C ASN A 471 7.68 -57.61 -22.04
N CYS A 472 6.95 -56.74 -21.34
CA CYS A 472 5.53 -56.47 -21.55
C CYS A 472 5.30 -54.96 -21.71
N LEU A 473 4.80 -54.51 -22.86
CA LEU A 473 4.51 -53.11 -23.14
C LEU A 473 2.99 -52.92 -23.31
N TYR A 474 2.39 -52.04 -22.51
CA TYR A 474 0.97 -51.74 -22.52
C TYR A 474 0.72 -50.23 -22.51
N GLU A 475 -0.44 -49.79 -23.00
CA GLU A 475 -0.87 -48.38 -23.00
C GLU A 475 -2.13 -48.25 -22.14
N ILE A 476 -2.24 -47.22 -21.30
CA ILE A 476 -3.41 -46.97 -20.45
C ILE A 476 -4.21 -45.78 -21.00
N TYR A 477 -5.41 -46.06 -21.49
CA TYR A 477 -6.39 -45.12 -22.03
C TYR A 477 -7.53 -44.85 -21.05
N ARG A 478 -7.20 -44.55 -19.78
CA ARG A 478 -8.18 -44.14 -18.77
C ARG A 478 -7.67 -42.98 -17.93
N GLU A 479 -8.59 -42.30 -17.26
CA GLU A 479 -8.24 -41.26 -16.29
C GLU A 479 -7.39 -41.88 -15.15
N PRO A 480 -6.25 -41.25 -14.78
CA PRO A 480 -5.53 -41.61 -13.56
C PRO A 480 -6.45 -41.50 -12.36
N ASN A 481 -6.43 -42.51 -11.48
CA ASN A 481 -7.20 -42.43 -10.24
C ASN A 481 -6.45 -41.61 -9.18
N ASP A 482 -7.14 -41.23 -8.10
CA ASP A 482 -6.58 -40.38 -7.05
C ASP A 482 -5.36 -41.03 -6.36
N GLU A 483 -5.35 -42.36 -6.23
CA GLU A 483 -4.24 -43.11 -5.64
C GLU A 483 -2.98 -43.09 -6.53
N GLU A 484 -3.13 -43.23 -7.85
CA GLU A 484 -2.05 -43.20 -8.83
C GLU A 484 -1.41 -41.80 -8.89
N VAL A 485 -2.24 -40.75 -8.91
CA VAL A 485 -1.76 -39.35 -8.91
C VAL A 485 -1.00 -39.05 -7.62
N MET A 486 -1.54 -39.46 -6.47
CA MET A 486 -0.86 -39.28 -5.18
C MET A 486 0.40 -40.12 -5.03
N ALA A 487 0.42 -41.35 -5.55
CA ALA A 487 1.63 -42.19 -5.53
C ALA A 487 2.74 -41.56 -6.38
N GLN A 488 2.40 -41.09 -7.58
CA GLN A 488 3.34 -40.38 -8.44
C GLN A 488 3.86 -39.10 -7.79
N TYR A 489 2.99 -38.35 -7.13
CA TYR A 489 3.38 -37.14 -6.42
C TYR A 489 4.26 -37.43 -5.20
N ARG A 490 3.98 -38.50 -4.44
CA ARG A 490 4.84 -38.93 -3.32
C ARG A 490 6.24 -39.37 -3.77
N GLU A 491 6.34 -39.97 -4.96
CA GLU A 491 7.63 -40.41 -5.51
C GLU A 491 8.45 -39.24 -6.07
N LYS A 492 7.81 -38.38 -6.90
CA LYS A 492 8.51 -37.36 -7.68
C LYS A 492 8.52 -35.97 -7.01
N GLY A 493 7.56 -35.71 -6.11
CA GLY A 493 7.35 -34.43 -5.45
C GLY A 493 7.11 -33.28 -6.44
N LEU A 494 7.39 -32.05 -6.01
CA LEU A 494 7.27 -30.83 -6.82
C LEU A 494 8.17 -30.80 -8.07
N LYS A 495 9.18 -31.68 -8.16
CA LYS A 495 10.07 -31.78 -9.32
C LYS A 495 9.53 -32.73 -10.39
N GLY A 496 8.43 -33.42 -10.12
CA GLY A 496 7.74 -34.25 -11.10
C GLY A 496 7.15 -33.41 -12.23
N SER A 497 7.06 -34.01 -13.41
CA SER A 497 6.24 -33.48 -14.50
C SER A 497 4.84 -34.05 -14.34
N TYR A 498 3.83 -33.17 -14.33
CA TYR A 498 2.43 -33.54 -14.22
C TYR A 498 1.62 -32.87 -15.34
N THR A 499 0.57 -33.54 -15.79
CA THR A 499 -0.40 -32.93 -16.69
C THR A 499 -1.30 -31.94 -15.95
N ARG A 500 -2.00 -31.05 -16.65
CA ARG A 500 -3.00 -30.15 -16.03
C ARG A 500 -4.08 -30.92 -15.27
N TYR A 501 -4.48 -32.10 -15.76
CA TYR A 501 -5.43 -32.97 -15.06
C TYR A 501 -4.89 -33.47 -13.72
N GLU A 502 -3.64 -33.93 -13.70
CA GLU A 502 -2.99 -34.41 -12.49
C GLU A 502 -2.81 -33.26 -11.48
N TYR A 503 -2.37 -32.08 -11.91
CA TYR A 503 -2.35 -30.89 -11.05
C TYR A 503 -3.74 -30.55 -10.51
N TRP A 504 -4.76 -30.53 -11.36
CA TRP A 504 -6.15 -30.28 -10.97
C TRP A 504 -6.63 -31.28 -9.90
N LYS A 505 -6.23 -32.56 -10.00
CA LYS A 505 -6.49 -33.56 -8.96
C LYS A 505 -5.69 -33.29 -7.69
N LEU A 506 -4.38 -33.01 -7.80
CA LEU A 506 -3.53 -32.68 -6.66
C LEU A 506 -4.07 -31.48 -5.87
N PHE A 507 -4.61 -30.47 -6.55
CA PHE A 507 -5.24 -29.31 -5.91
C PHE A 507 -6.45 -29.67 -5.02
N GLN A 508 -7.09 -30.82 -5.26
CA GLN A 508 -8.21 -31.32 -4.45
C GLN A 508 -7.76 -32.30 -3.36
N LEU A 509 -6.66 -33.02 -3.60
CA LEU A 509 -6.20 -34.10 -2.73
C LEU A 509 -5.25 -33.63 -1.63
N ILE A 510 -4.52 -32.53 -1.86
CA ILE A 510 -3.55 -31.99 -0.90
C ILE A 510 -4.23 -30.97 0.00
N THR A 511 -4.07 -31.16 1.31
CA THR A 511 -4.68 -30.32 2.34
C THR A 511 -3.68 -29.36 3.01
N ASP A 512 -2.38 -29.57 2.84
CA ASP A 512 -1.36 -28.67 3.39
C ASP A 512 -1.27 -27.40 2.53
N GLU A 513 -1.54 -26.24 3.13
CA GLU A 513 -1.62 -24.96 2.44
C GLU A 513 -0.29 -24.56 1.78
N LYS A 514 0.86 -24.84 2.42
CA LYS A 514 2.17 -24.47 1.87
C LYS A 514 2.56 -25.34 0.69
N GLU A 515 2.28 -26.64 0.79
CA GLU A 515 2.48 -27.57 -0.31
C GLU A 515 1.56 -27.23 -1.50
N LEU A 516 0.31 -26.86 -1.21
CA LEU A 516 -0.66 -26.44 -2.20
C LEU A 516 -0.25 -25.13 -2.91
N GLU A 517 0.24 -24.12 -2.17
CA GLU A 517 0.80 -22.89 -2.75
C GLU A 517 1.98 -23.20 -3.70
N ALA A 518 2.89 -24.09 -3.29
CA ALA A 518 4.02 -24.49 -4.11
C ALA A 518 3.58 -25.21 -5.39
N LEU A 519 2.52 -26.01 -5.32
CA LEU A 519 1.92 -26.67 -6.47
C LEU A 519 1.23 -25.68 -7.41
N TYR A 520 0.47 -24.71 -6.89
CA TYR A 520 -0.12 -23.65 -7.71
C TYR A 520 0.95 -22.87 -8.47
N ARG A 521 2.04 -22.49 -7.78
CA ARG A 521 3.19 -21.83 -8.40
C ARG A 521 3.76 -22.66 -9.53
N ARG A 522 4.08 -23.93 -9.27
CA ARG A 522 4.70 -24.81 -10.26
C ARG A 522 3.80 -24.99 -11.49
N ALA A 523 2.52 -25.28 -11.27
CA ALA A 523 1.54 -25.43 -12.34
C ALA A 523 1.37 -24.14 -13.16
N TYR A 524 1.41 -22.98 -12.50
CA TYR A 524 1.32 -21.69 -13.16
C TYR A 524 2.55 -21.39 -14.01
N GLU A 525 3.76 -21.57 -13.47
CA GLU A 525 5.03 -21.40 -14.19
C GLU A 525 5.09 -22.28 -15.45
N GLU A 526 4.75 -23.57 -15.33
CA GLU A 526 4.69 -24.48 -16.48
C GLU A 526 3.65 -24.04 -17.53
N SER A 527 2.53 -23.45 -17.09
CA SER A 527 1.52 -22.91 -18.01
C SER A 527 1.98 -21.65 -18.75
N LEU A 528 2.83 -20.83 -18.12
CA LEU A 528 3.44 -19.66 -18.74
C LEU A 528 4.45 -20.06 -19.82
N GLU A 529 5.27 -21.09 -19.57
CA GLU A 529 6.20 -21.64 -20.57
C GLU A 529 5.47 -22.15 -21.82
N GLN A 530 4.26 -22.69 -21.64
CA GLN A 530 3.36 -23.12 -22.72
C GLN A 530 2.66 -21.96 -23.45
N LYS A 531 2.90 -20.70 -23.03
CA LYS A 531 2.23 -19.49 -23.54
C LYS A 531 0.70 -19.52 -23.41
N HIS A 532 0.19 -20.27 -22.43
CA HIS A 532 -1.24 -20.35 -22.15
C HIS A 532 -1.44 -20.35 -20.63
N PRO A 533 -1.36 -19.16 -19.98
CA PRO A 533 -1.43 -19.02 -18.54
C PRO A 533 -2.68 -19.68 -17.97
N TRP A 534 -2.54 -20.45 -16.91
CA TRP A 534 -3.65 -21.22 -16.34
C TRP A 534 -4.33 -20.45 -15.20
N ALA A 535 -5.54 -19.93 -15.48
CA ALA A 535 -6.29 -19.09 -14.55
C ALA A 535 -6.51 -19.72 -13.17
N LEU A 536 -6.86 -21.01 -13.09
CA LEU A 536 -7.10 -21.70 -11.82
C LEU A 536 -5.85 -21.68 -10.91
N ALA A 537 -4.70 -22.08 -11.47
CA ALA A 537 -3.44 -22.11 -10.73
C ALA A 537 -2.97 -20.70 -10.36
N GLY A 538 -3.00 -19.77 -11.31
CA GLY A 538 -2.59 -18.38 -11.09
C GLY A 538 -3.45 -17.68 -10.04
N ASN A 539 -4.78 -17.80 -10.12
CA ASN A 539 -5.71 -17.19 -9.19
C ASN A 539 -5.54 -17.73 -7.76
N ASN A 540 -5.46 -19.05 -7.60
CA ASN A 540 -5.34 -19.63 -6.26
C ASN A 540 -3.97 -19.36 -5.65
N LEU A 541 -2.90 -19.29 -6.46
CA LEU A 541 -1.61 -18.76 -6.02
C LEU A 541 -1.71 -17.31 -5.51
N ALA A 542 -2.38 -16.46 -6.28
CA ALA A 542 -2.59 -15.06 -5.92
C ALA A 542 -3.44 -14.91 -4.66
N ALA A 543 -4.47 -15.73 -4.49
CA ALA A 543 -5.27 -15.79 -3.27
C ALA A 543 -4.42 -16.18 -2.05
N SER A 544 -3.59 -17.23 -2.15
CA SER A 544 -2.66 -17.63 -1.09
C SER A 544 -1.67 -16.51 -0.73
N TYR A 545 -1.17 -15.77 -1.73
CA TYR A 545 -0.30 -14.62 -1.49
C TYR A 545 -0.99 -13.51 -0.71
N LEU A 546 -2.23 -13.16 -1.08
CA LEU A 546 -3.03 -12.15 -0.39
C LEU A 546 -3.31 -12.55 1.06
N GLU A 547 -3.60 -13.82 1.32
CA GLU A 547 -3.87 -14.36 2.67
C GLU A 547 -2.67 -14.24 3.61
N ARG A 548 -1.44 -14.40 3.10
CA ARG A 548 -0.20 -14.22 3.86
C ARG A 548 0.45 -12.83 3.72
N ASP A 549 -0.33 -11.84 3.28
CA ASP A 549 0.07 -10.44 3.15
C ASP A 549 1.28 -10.20 2.21
N THR A 550 1.32 -10.95 1.10
CA THR A 550 2.29 -10.76 0.03
C THR A 550 1.62 -10.41 -1.28
N VAL A 551 2.32 -9.64 -2.11
CA VAL A 551 1.74 -9.07 -3.33
C VAL A 551 2.70 -9.27 -4.48
N ASP A 552 2.17 -9.81 -5.57
CA ASP A 552 2.85 -9.88 -6.86
C ASP A 552 1.82 -9.63 -7.97
N THR A 553 1.77 -8.39 -8.44
CA THR A 553 0.80 -7.96 -9.46
C THR A 553 1.05 -8.60 -10.82
N SER A 554 2.22 -9.21 -11.05
CA SER A 554 2.55 -9.83 -12.35
C SER A 554 1.87 -11.18 -12.56
N ILE A 555 1.35 -11.81 -11.48
CA ILE A 555 0.73 -13.14 -11.56
C ILE A 555 -0.56 -13.09 -12.37
N LEU A 556 -1.49 -12.20 -12.06
CA LEU A 556 -2.81 -12.19 -12.70
C LEU A 556 -2.93 -11.20 -13.86
N GLU A 557 -1.99 -10.28 -14.00
CA GLU A 557 -1.98 -9.30 -15.09
C GLU A 557 -2.11 -9.92 -16.49
N PRO A 558 -1.42 -11.04 -16.84
CA PRO A 558 -1.58 -11.68 -18.15
C PRO A 558 -2.95 -12.32 -18.40
N LEU A 559 -3.78 -12.48 -17.36
CA LEU A 559 -5.10 -13.12 -17.42
C LEU A 559 -6.25 -12.11 -17.56
N ILE A 560 -5.94 -10.81 -17.60
CA ILE A 560 -6.93 -9.72 -17.64
C ILE A 560 -6.83 -8.97 -18.97
N ASP A 561 -7.95 -8.82 -19.64
CA ASP A 561 -8.11 -8.01 -20.85
C ASP A 561 -8.87 -6.73 -20.52
N LEU A 562 -8.14 -5.61 -20.43
CA LEU A 562 -8.70 -4.30 -20.10
C LEU A 562 -9.57 -3.71 -21.23
N SER A 563 -9.58 -4.29 -22.44
CA SER A 563 -10.51 -3.86 -23.49
C SER A 563 -11.95 -4.31 -23.22
N ILE A 564 -12.13 -5.32 -22.36
CA ILE A 564 -13.42 -5.89 -21.99
C ILE A 564 -13.82 -5.36 -20.60
N HIS A 565 -14.91 -4.60 -20.57
CA HIS A 565 -15.33 -3.84 -19.39
C HIS A 565 -16.35 -4.60 -18.52
N SER A 566 -16.25 -5.94 -18.47
CA SER A 566 -17.13 -6.80 -17.68
C SER A 566 -16.40 -8.07 -17.25
N THR A 567 -16.79 -8.64 -16.11
CA THR A 567 -16.35 -9.97 -15.68
C THR A 567 -17.07 -11.09 -16.41
N ASP A 568 -16.45 -12.27 -16.45
CA ASP A 568 -16.96 -13.52 -17.02
C ASP A 568 -17.48 -13.40 -18.46
N TYR A 569 -16.81 -12.58 -19.27
CA TYR A 569 -17.20 -12.37 -20.65
C TYR A 569 -16.92 -13.61 -21.49
N SER A 570 -17.98 -14.19 -22.04
CA SER A 570 -17.90 -15.37 -22.92
C SER A 570 -17.55 -14.95 -24.35
N ARG A 571 -16.32 -15.26 -24.79
CA ARG A 571 -15.84 -15.06 -26.16
C ARG A 571 -15.74 -16.40 -26.88
N MET A 572 -16.29 -16.48 -28.09
CA MET A 572 -16.08 -17.64 -28.96
C MET A 572 -14.80 -17.48 -29.78
N ASN A 573 -14.02 -18.54 -29.91
CA ASN A 573 -12.84 -18.55 -30.76
C ASN A 573 -13.21 -18.35 -32.25
N ALA A 574 -12.25 -17.92 -33.05
CA ALA A 574 -12.46 -17.60 -34.48
C ALA A 574 -12.98 -18.77 -35.32
N ASP A 575 -12.72 -20.01 -34.90
CA ASP A 575 -13.18 -21.25 -35.53
C ASP A 575 -14.56 -21.72 -35.02
N GLY A 576 -15.14 -21.02 -34.04
CA GLY A 576 -16.42 -21.33 -33.43
C GLY A 576 -16.44 -22.60 -32.56
N SER A 577 -15.28 -23.21 -32.29
CA SER A 577 -15.20 -24.52 -31.65
C SER A 577 -15.19 -24.47 -30.12
N ARG A 578 -14.71 -23.35 -29.56
CA ARG A 578 -14.48 -23.21 -28.11
C ARG A 578 -14.91 -21.83 -27.63
N THR A 579 -15.57 -21.83 -26.47
CA THR A 579 -15.86 -20.62 -25.70
C THR A 579 -14.77 -20.44 -24.64
N GLU A 580 -14.18 -19.25 -24.63
CA GLU A 580 -13.25 -18.78 -23.61
C GLU A 580 -13.97 -17.77 -22.71
N ILE A 581 -13.70 -17.84 -21.40
CA ILE A 581 -14.19 -16.86 -20.44
C ILE A 581 -13.05 -15.90 -20.14
N VAL A 582 -13.24 -14.64 -20.52
CA VAL A 582 -12.29 -13.55 -20.30
C VAL A 582 -12.68 -12.79 -19.03
N ASN A 583 -11.68 -12.28 -18.30
CA ASN A 583 -11.87 -11.52 -17.06
C ASN A 583 -12.71 -12.28 -16.02
N ARG A 584 -12.27 -13.49 -15.65
CA ARG A 584 -12.87 -14.27 -14.56
C ARG A 584 -13.05 -13.37 -13.31
N LEU A 585 -14.20 -13.47 -12.66
CA LEU A 585 -14.52 -12.63 -11.50
C LEU A 585 -13.43 -12.69 -10.43
N GLU A 586 -13.02 -13.89 -10.01
CA GLU A 586 -12.03 -14.09 -8.95
C GLU A 586 -10.67 -13.49 -9.30
N VAL A 587 -10.26 -13.63 -10.58
CA VAL A 587 -8.99 -13.09 -11.10
C VAL A 587 -9.00 -11.57 -11.02
N VAL A 588 -10.09 -10.94 -11.47
CA VAL A 588 -10.24 -9.47 -11.42
C VAL A 588 -10.27 -8.97 -9.97
N THR A 589 -11.02 -9.64 -9.09
CA THR A 589 -11.09 -9.30 -7.66
C THR A 589 -9.74 -9.38 -6.99
N ASN A 590 -9.03 -10.51 -7.13
CA ASN A 590 -7.74 -10.72 -6.49
C ASN A 590 -6.67 -9.76 -7.02
N GLN A 591 -6.64 -9.50 -8.33
CA GLN A 591 -5.70 -8.53 -8.90
C GLN A 591 -5.99 -7.11 -8.38
N LEU A 592 -7.26 -6.74 -8.22
CA LEU A 592 -7.64 -5.46 -7.64
C LEU A 592 -7.13 -5.34 -6.20
N CYS A 593 -7.33 -6.36 -5.37
CA CYS A 593 -6.82 -6.42 -4.01
C CYS A 593 -5.28 -6.32 -3.97
N MET A 594 -4.59 -6.97 -4.91
CA MET A 594 -3.13 -6.87 -5.05
C MET A 594 -2.68 -5.44 -5.37
N TYR A 595 -3.31 -4.76 -6.33
CA TYR A 595 -3.00 -3.37 -6.65
C TYR A 595 -3.21 -2.44 -5.45
N ILE A 596 -4.32 -2.61 -4.71
CA ILE A 596 -4.59 -1.82 -3.50
C ILE A 596 -3.50 -2.04 -2.46
N LYS A 597 -3.09 -3.29 -2.18
CA LYS A 597 -2.01 -3.58 -1.21
C LYS A 597 -0.65 -3.05 -1.66
N LYS A 598 -0.37 -3.07 -2.97
CA LYS A 598 0.86 -2.48 -3.55
C LYS A 598 0.87 -0.95 -3.47
N GLY A 599 -0.29 -0.31 -3.32
CA GLY A 599 -0.45 1.14 -3.42
C GLY A 599 -0.58 1.65 -4.87
N ASP A 600 -0.85 0.77 -5.83
CA ASP A 600 -1.02 1.10 -7.23
C ASP A 600 -2.49 1.45 -7.54
N PHE A 601 -2.91 2.61 -7.04
CA PHE A 601 -4.30 3.02 -7.10
C PHE A 601 -4.77 3.42 -8.50
N GLU A 602 -3.84 3.74 -9.41
CA GLU A 602 -4.15 4.02 -10.81
C GLU A 602 -4.71 2.77 -11.49
N HIS A 603 -3.96 1.66 -11.48
CA HIS A 603 -4.42 0.40 -12.07
C HIS A 603 -5.64 -0.15 -11.32
N ALA A 604 -5.68 -0.01 -9.99
CA ALA A 604 -6.86 -0.38 -9.20
C ALA A 604 -8.13 0.36 -9.66
N SER A 605 -8.04 1.67 -9.91
CA SER A 605 -9.17 2.51 -10.34
C SER A 605 -9.68 2.18 -11.76
N VAL A 606 -8.84 1.57 -12.60
CA VAL A 606 -9.26 1.05 -13.90
C VAL A 606 -9.96 -0.29 -13.70
N LEU A 607 -9.35 -1.20 -12.96
CA LEU A 607 -9.82 -2.57 -12.79
C LEU A 607 -11.15 -2.66 -12.05
N VAL A 608 -11.38 -1.79 -11.07
CA VAL A 608 -12.64 -1.73 -10.29
C VAL A 608 -13.88 -1.46 -11.16
N LYS A 609 -13.70 -0.85 -12.34
CA LYS A 609 -14.80 -0.59 -13.29
C LYS A 609 -15.28 -1.87 -13.98
N ILE A 610 -14.47 -2.92 -14.00
CA ILE A 610 -14.79 -4.22 -14.60
C ILE A 610 -15.69 -5.06 -13.67
N LEU A 611 -15.55 -4.87 -12.35
CA LEU A 611 -16.32 -5.61 -11.35
C LEU A 611 -17.83 -5.40 -11.48
N PRO A 612 -18.64 -6.44 -11.25
CA PRO A 612 -20.09 -6.36 -11.38
C PRO A 612 -20.72 -5.45 -10.31
N GLU A 613 -21.91 -4.93 -10.59
CA GLU A 613 -22.73 -4.20 -9.62
C GLU A 613 -23.41 -5.19 -8.66
N ASP A 614 -22.64 -5.72 -7.71
CA ASP A 614 -23.09 -6.58 -6.61
C ASP A 614 -22.72 -5.94 -5.26
N SER A 615 -23.67 -5.98 -4.32
CA SER A 615 -23.51 -5.55 -2.92
C SER A 615 -22.26 -6.10 -2.23
N LYS A 616 -21.82 -7.31 -2.60
CA LYS A 616 -20.59 -7.93 -2.10
C LYS A 616 -19.35 -7.06 -2.36
N PHE A 617 -19.33 -6.36 -3.50
CA PHE A 617 -18.21 -5.54 -3.93
C PHE A 617 -18.37 -4.05 -3.61
N ASP A 618 -19.50 -3.60 -3.08
CA ASP A 618 -19.75 -2.17 -2.81
C ASP A 618 -18.64 -1.56 -1.94
N LEU A 619 -18.24 -2.25 -0.85
CA LEU A 619 -17.16 -1.79 0.02
C LEU A 619 -15.80 -1.83 -0.67
N LEU A 620 -15.48 -2.90 -1.41
CA LEU A 620 -14.21 -3.01 -2.14
C LEU A 620 -14.08 -1.90 -3.19
N LYS A 621 -15.16 -1.64 -3.94
CA LYS A 621 -15.26 -0.54 -4.89
C LYS A 621 -15.05 0.80 -4.19
N ALA A 622 -15.77 1.04 -3.09
CA ALA A 622 -15.65 2.27 -2.32
C ALA A 622 -14.23 2.47 -1.75
N TYR A 623 -13.58 1.43 -1.22
CA TYR A 623 -12.20 1.53 -0.73
C TYR A 623 -11.24 1.87 -1.85
N THR A 624 -11.38 1.23 -3.01
CA THR A 624 -10.57 1.51 -4.20
C THR A 624 -10.70 2.98 -4.62
N TRP A 625 -11.93 3.45 -4.76
CA TRP A 625 -12.20 4.84 -5.14
C TRP A 625 -11.69 5.83 -4.10
N ALA A 626 -11.90 5.53 -2.80
CA ALA A 626 -11.48 6.40 -1.72
C ALA A 626 -9.94 6.51 -1.64
N LEU A 627 -9.23 5.37 -1.70
CA LEU A 627 -7.77 5.33 -1.68
C LEU A 627 -7.16 5.99 -2.93
N GLY A 628 -7.82 5.88 -4.08
CA GLY A 628 -7.47 6.64 -5.29
C GLY A 628 -7.84 8.13 -5.27
N GLY A 629 -8.57 8.60 -4.24
CA GLY A 629 -8.94 10.01 -4.08
C GLY A 629 -10.27 10.45 -4.69
N TYR A 630 -11.00 9.54 -5.30
CA TYR A 630 -12.23 9.81 -6.06
C TYR A 630 -13.46 10.09 -5.18
N PHE A 631 -13.25 10.53 -3.93
CA PHE A 631 -14.29 10.96 -2.99
C PHE A 631 -14.41 12.47 -2.87
N GLN A 632 -13.45 13.24 -3.40
CA GLN A 632 -13.41 14.71 -3.30
C GLN A 632 -14.34 15.42 -4.29
N GLY A 633 -15.02 14.68 -5.17
CA GLY A 633 -15.95 15.18 -6.17
C GLY A 633 -15.60 14.70 -7.57
N GLY A 634 -16.05 15.44 -8.57
CA GLY A 634 -15.87 15.12 -9.98
C GLY A 634 -16.26 16.27 -10.88
N THR A 635 -15.85 16.20 -12.14
CA THR A 635 -16.23 17.19 -13.16
C THR A 635 -17.61 16.91 -13.71
N THR A 636 -17.96 15.63 -13.91
CA THR A 636 -19.26 15.22 -14.42
C THR A 636 -20.27 14.93 -13.30
N PRO A 637 -21.59 14.97 -13.57
CA PRO A 637 -22.60 14.56 -12.61
C PRO A 637 -22.41 13.13 -12.10
N GLU A 638 -22.02 12.19 -12.97
CA GLU A 638 -21.81 10.79 -12.62
C GLU A 638 -20.61 10.62 -11.68
N GLU A 639 -19.54 11.38 -11.91
CA GLU A 639 -18.37 11.38 -11.02
C GLU A 639 -18.72 11.96 -9.65
N LYS A 640 -19.51 13.05 -9.61
CA LYS A 640 -19.97 13.64 -8.34
C LYS A 640 -20.84 12.68 -7.54
N GLU A 641 -21.78 12.01 -8.21
CA GLU A 641 -22.63 11.01 -7.56
C GLU A 641 -21.81 9.83 -7.03
N ARG A 642 -20.86 9.33 -7.83
CA ARG A 642 -19.93 8.28 -7.39
C ARG A 642 -19.09 8.72 -6.20
N ALA A 643 -18.57 9.93 -6.22
CA ALA A 643 -17.78 10.48 -5.12
C ALA A 643 -18.61 10.58 -3.85
N HIS A 644 -19.85 11.05 -3.95
CA HIS A 644 -20.79 11.10 -2.83
C HIS A 644 -21.12 9.71 -2.30
N LYS A 645 -21.48 8.75 -3.16
CA LYS A 645 -21.73 7.35 -2.78
C LYS A 645 -20.51 6.76 -2.07
N THR A 646 -19.32 6.92 -2.65
CA THR A 646 -18.05 6.45 -2.07
C THR A 646 -17.82 7.05 -0.69
N PHE A 647 -17.99 8.37 -0.55
CA PHE A 647 -17.81 9.06 0.71
C PHE A 647 -18.74 8.51 1.80
N GLU A 648 -20.03 8.41 1.50
CA GLU A 648 -21.04 7.92 2.45
C GLU A 648 -20.84 6.44 2.81
N THR A 649 -20.50 5.59 1.84
CA THR A 649 -20.24 4.16 2.08
C THR A 649 -19.03 3.96 3.00
N ILE A 650 -17.93 4.69 2.79
CA ILE A 650 -16.75 4.59 3.65
C ILE A 650 -16.99 5.22 5.02
N LYS A 651 -17.67 6.36 5.07
CA LYS A 651 -18.05 7.00 6.32
C LYS A 651 -18.87 6.06 7.21
N ALA A 652 -19.78 5.29 6.61
CA ALA A 652 -20.64 4.36 7.32
C ALA A 652 -19.93 3.06 7.75
N SER A 653 -18.72 2.77 7.23
CA SER A 653 -18.07 1.47 7.49
C SER A 653 -17.41 1.38 8.87
N SER A 654 -16.92 2.50 9.44
CA SER A 654 -16.52 2.56 10.85
C SER A 654 -16.50 3.99 11.40
N PRO A 655 -16.62 4.21 12.73
CA PRO A 655 -16.47 5.53 13.34
C PRO A 655 -15.11 6.19 13.06
N GLN A 656 -14.04 5.40 12.92
CA GLN A 656 -12.71 5.90 12.56
C GLN A 656 -12.69 6.40 11.12
N ASN A 657 -13.27 5.62 10.19
CA ASN A 657 -13.35 6.01 8.80
C ASN A 657 -14.17 7.27 8.60
N GLU A 658 -15.23 7.49 9.39
CA GLU A 658 -15.96 8.75 9.38
C GLU A 658 -15.06 9.95 9.66
N VAL A 659 -14.24 9.90 10.71
CA VAL A 659 -13.29 10.98 11.05
C VAL A 659 -12.25 11.15 9.95
N VAL A 660 -11.67 10.05 9.46
CA VAL A 660 -10.64 10.05 8.41
C VAL A 660 -11.16 10.68 7.12
N MET A 661 -12.35 10.30 6.67
CA MET A 661 -12.95 10.83 5.44
C MET A 661 -13.20 12.33 5.54
N TYR A 662 -13.73 12.81 6.68
CA TYR A 662 -13.91 14.24 6.90
C TYR A 662 -12.58 15.01 6.96
N MET A 663 -11.55 14.46 7.60
CA MET A 663 -10.21 15.04 7.60
C MET A 663 -9.58 15.06 6.20
N ALA A 664 -9.85 14.05 5.38
CA ALA A 664 -9.30 13.92 4.03
C ALA A 664 -9.91 14.90 3.01
N LEU A 665 -11.04 15.54 3.33
CA LEU A 665 -11.59 16.66 2.55
C LEU A 665 -10.73 17.93 2.61
N ASP A 666 -9.89 18.05 3.65
CA ASP A 666 -8.95 19.16 3.87
C ASP A 666 -9.57 20.56 3.69
N ASN A 667 -10.75 20.76 4.31
CA ASN A 667 -11.43 22.04 4.31
C ASN A 667 -12.13 22.30 5.64
N ARG A 668 -12.55 23.56 5.87
CA ARG A 668 -13.13 24.00 7.14
C ARG A 668 -14.39 23.21 7.54
N ALA A 669 -15.26 22.91 6.58
CA ALA A 669 -16.50 22.16 6.85
C ALA A 669 -16.20 20.71 7.24
N GLY A 670 -15.27 20.05 6.52
CA GLY A 670 -14.77 18.72 6.84
C GLY A 670 -14.12 18.66 8.22
N ASN A 671 -13.25 19.62 8.55
CA ASN A 671 -12.61 19.67 9.88
C ASN A 671 -13.63 19.83 11.01
N ALA A 672 -14.66 20.67 10.83
CA ALA A 672 -15.72 20.83 11.82
C ALA A 672 -16.54 19.54 12.00
N ALA A 673 -16.87 18.85 10.91
CA ALA A 673 -17.55 17.56 10.95
C ALA A 673 -16.68 16.47 11.62
N ALA A 674 -15.39 16.40 11.27
CA ALA A 674 -14.44 15.48 11.91
C ALA A 674 -14.38 15.70 13.43
N LYS A 675 -14.29 16.98 13.88
CA LYS A 675 -14.27 17.35 15.30
C LYS A 675 -15.52 16.87 16.04
N ALA A 676 -16.70 16.95 15.41
CA ALA A 676 -17.94 16.41 15.96
C ALA A 676 -17.92 14.87 16.03
N SER A 677 -17.38 14.21 15.01
CA SER A 677 -17.31 12.75 14.94
C SER A 677 -16.28 12.13 15.88
N LEU A 678 -15.29 12.89 16.39
CA LEU A 678 -14.33 12.41 17.40
C LEU A 678 -15.00 11.86 18.68
N ALA A 679 -16.20 12.35 19.03
CA ALA A 679 -16.94 11.86 20.18
C ALA A 679 -17.35 10.38 20.06
N LYS A 680 -17.39 9.84 18.84
CA LYS A 680 -17.71 8.44 18.54
C LYS A 680 -16.50 7.50 18.72
N LEU A 681 -15.29 8.04 18.88
CA LEU A 681 -14.07 7.26 19.05
C LEU A 681 -13.75 6.98 20.53
N PRO A 682 -13.00 5.91 20.84
CA PRO A 682 -12.50 5.65 22.19
C PRO A 682 -11.59 6.79 22.65
N GLN A 683 -11.92 7.43 23.77
CA GLN A 683 -11.21 8.63 24.26
C GLN A 683 -9.86 8.30 24.94
N ASP A 684 -9.63 7.04 25.26
CA ASP A 684 -8.39 6.47 25.77
C ASP A 684 -7.40 6.09 24.66
N SER A 685 -7.83 6.03 23.40
CA SER A 685 -6.98 5.66 22.26
C SER A 685 -5.99 6.78 21.89
N ALA A 686 -4.72 6.40 21.66
CA ALA A 686 -3.69 7.30 21.15
C ALA A 686 -4.09 7.94 19.82
N LEU A 687 -4.76 7.19 18.94
CA LEU A 687 -5.19 7.67 17.63
C LEU A 687 -6.23 8.80 17.74
N THR A 688 -7.14 8.72 18.70
CA THR A 688 -8.12 9.78 18.95
C THR A 688 -7.43 11.08 19.37
N TRP A 689 -6.37 10.99 20.19
CA TRP A 689 -5.54 12.14 20.56
C TRP A 689 -4.72 12.67 19.39
N TYR A 690 -4.24 11.79 18.51
CA TYR A 690 -3.58 12.19 17.27
C TYR A 690 -4.52 13.01 16.37
N PHE A 691 -5.75 12.54 16.14
CA PHE A 691 -6.74 13.29 15.34
C PHE A 691 -7.12 14.63 15.98
N LYS A 692 -7.22 14.70 17.32
CA LYS A 692 -7.40 15.98 18.04
C LYS A 692 -6.25 16.94 17.76
N ALA A 693 -5.02 16.46 17.84
CA ALA A 693 -3.83 17.26 17.55
C ALA A 693 -3.84 17.75 16.09
N THR A 694 -4.12 16.88 15.12
CA THR A 694 -4.19 17.27 13.71
C THR A 694 -5.25 18.33 13.44
N LEU A 695 -6.45 18.19 14.01
CA LEU A 695 -7.52 19.17 13.83
C LEU A 695 -7.20 20.50 14.52
N SER A 696 -6.56 20.48 15.68
CA SER A 696 -6.07 21.67 16.40
C SER A 696 -4.97 22.39 15.60
N ALA A 697 -4.01 21.64 15.03
CA ALA A 697 -2.96 22.19 14.18
C ALA A 697 -3.51 22.92 12.94
N ARG A 698 -4.60 22.40 12.35
CA ARG A 698 -5.29 23.01 11.21
C ARG A 698 -6.03 24.31 11.54
N GLU A 699 -6.29 24.61 12.82
CA GLU A 699 -6.88 25.89 13.28
C GLU A 699 -5.83 27.02 13.40
N GLY A 700 -4.53 26.69 13.30
CA GLY A 700 -3.43 27.65 13.23
C GLY A 700 -2.75 27.94 14.57
N GLU A 701 -1.89 28.97 14.59
CA GLU A 701 -1.00 29.27 15.73
C GLU A 701 -1.72 29.54 17.06
N ILE A 702 -2.98 30.00 17.01
CA ILE A 702 -3.82 30.23 18.21
C ILE A 702 -3.95 28.95 19.04
N GLU A 703 -3.94 27.79 18.38
CA GLU A 703 -4.16 26.47 18.97
C GLU A 703 -2.85 25.72 19.25
N PHE A 704 -1.69 26.39 19.16
CA PHE A 704 -0.37 25.77 19.35
C PHE A 704 -0.28 24.93 20.64
N MET A 705 -0.66 25.51 21.79
CA MET A 705 -0.59 24.80 23.08
C MET A 705 -1.54 23.61 23.16
N ASN A 706 -2.75 23.73 22.60
CA ASN A 706 -3.72 22.64 22.55
C ASN A 706 -3.23 21.50 21.65
N THR A 707 -2.59 21.84 20.54
CA THR A 707 -1.94 20.88 19.64
C THR A 707 -0.82 20.12 20.36
N VAL A 708 0.07 20.83 21.06
CA VAL A 708 1.17 20.24 21.85
C VAL A 708 0.63 19.30 22.95
N ILE A 709 -0.39 19.73 23.69
CA ILE A 709 -1.01 18.91 24.74
C ILE A 709 -1.62 17.63 24.15
N ALA A 710 -2.40 17.76 23.08
CA ALA A 710 -3.05 16.61 22.44
C ALA A 710 -2.02 15.61 21.88
N LEU A 711 -0.96 16.13 21.26
CA LEU A 711 0.11 15.31 20.71
C LEU A 711 0.95 14.64 21.81
N SER A 712 1.22 15.33 22.91
CA SER A 712 1.88 14.77 24.09
C SER A 712 1.06 13.62 24.71
N GLU A 713 -0.26 13.80 24.84
CA GLU A 713 -1.17 12.75 25.31
C GLU A 713 -1.23 11.55 24.36
N CYS A 714 -1.09 11.77 23.05
CA CYS A 714 -0.92 10.70 22.06
C CYS A 714 0.38 9.91 22.33
N PHE A 715 1.52 10.60 22.41
CA PHE A 715 2.84 9.96 22.59
C PHE A 715 2.98 9.19 23.91
N LYS A 716 2.35 9.68 24.99
CA LYS A 716 2.32 8.97 26.29
C LYS A 716 1.60 7.62 26.19
N ARG A 717 0.60 7.51 25.31
CA ARG A 717 -0.20 6.28 25.12
C ARG A 717 0.47 5.34 24.13
N ASP A 718 1.02 5.87 23.05
CA ASP A 718 1.72 5.09 22.04
C ASP A 718 2.87 5.89 21.42
N LYS A 719 4.10 5.46 21.70
CA LYS A 719 5.33 6.11 21.24
C LYS A 719 5.57 5.95 19.73
N SER A 720 4.92 4.99 19.07
CA SER A 720 5.05 4.80 17.62
C SER A 720 4.52 6.00 16.83
N PHE A 721 3.65 6.80 17.44
CA PHE A 721 3.14 8.04 16.83
C PHE A 721 4.19 9.15 16.73
N VAL A 722 5.33 9.09 17.44
CA VAL A 722 6.40 10.10 17.31
C VAL A 722 6.96 10.10 15.89
N ALA A 723 7.35 8.92 15.40
CA ALA A 723 7.84 8.77 14.02
C ALA A 723 6.74 9.10 12.99
N THR A 724 5.47 8.84 13.32
CA THR A 724 4.35 9.22 12.46
C THR A 724 4.21 10.73 12.38
N ALA A 725 4.24 11.45 13.51
CA ALA A 725 4.13 12.90 13.57
C ALA A 725 5.31 13.61 12.88
N GLN A 726 6.55 13.12 13.05
CA GLN A 726 7.75 13.66 12.41
C GLN A 726 7.69 13.63 10.87
N ASN A 727 6.94 12.66 10.32
CA ASN A 727 6.77 12.48 8.89
C ASN A 727 5.44 13.05 8.36
N ASP A 728 4.60 13.63 9.22
CA ASP A 728 3.29 14.15 8.85
C ASP A 728 3.35 15.66 8.62
N GLY A 729 2.92 16.11 7.44
CA GLY A 729 2.91 17.53 7.04
C GLY A 729 1.91 18.42 7.78
N GLU A 730 1.25 17.89 8.82
CA GLU A 730 0.32 18.63 9.68
C GLU A 730 1.02 19.31 10.86
N PHE A 731 2.22 18.87 11.24
CA PHE A 731 2.95 19.38 12.40
C PHE A 731 4.31 19.94 12.02
N ASN A 732 4.63 21.11 12.56
CA ASN A 732 5.97 21.69 12.43
C ASN A 732 6.92 21.10 13.48
N GLU A 733 8.23 21.14 13.24
CA GLU A 733 9.26 20.61 14.15
C GLU A 733 9.12 21.14 15.58
N ASP A 734 8.82 22.43 15.75
CA ASP A 734 8.64 23.06 17.06
C ASP A 734 7.51 22.44 17.88
N ILE A 735 6.38 22.12 17.23
CA ILE A 735 5.21 21.48 17.89
C ILE A 735 5.59 20.08 18.36
N ILE A 736 6.30 19.33 17.51
CA ILE A 736 6.70 17.96 17.80
C ILE A 736 7.70 17.94 18.94
N GLN A 737 8.72 18.82 18.92
CA GLN A 737 9.71 18.92 19.99
C GLN A 737 9.06 19.29 21.32
N ALA A 738 8.18 20.30 21.34
CA ALA A 738 7.47 20.69 22.55
C ALA A 738 6.59 19.53 23.10
N ALA A 739 5.97 18.73 22.24
CA ALA A 739 5.16 17.59 22.64
C ALA A 739 6.02 16.43 23.18
N MET A 740 7.20 16.18 22.60
CA MET A 740 8.18 15.21 23.11
C MET A 740 8.69 15.62 24.49
N ASP A 741 9.09 16.88 24.66
CA ASP A 741 9.53 17.41 25.95
C ASP A 741 8.44 17.27 27.02
N MET A 742 7.19 17.60 26.70
CA MET A 742 6.04 17.45 27.60
C MET A 742 5.68 15.99 27.91
N SER A 743 6.04 15.05 27.02
CA SER A 743 5.82 13.61 27.22
C SER A 743 7.01 12.89 27.87
N ASN A 744 8.11 13.61 28.17
CA ASN A 744 9.38 13.07 28.68
C ASN A 744 10.01 12.03 27.73
N LEU A 745 10.04 12.30 26.43
CA LEU A 745 10.63 11.44 25.40
C LEU A 745 11.94 11.98 24.83
#